data_AF-A0A381MLP4-F1
#
_entry.id   AF-A0A381MLP4-F1
#
_cell.length_a   1.000
_cell.length_b   1.000
_cell.length_c   1.000
_cell.angle_alpha   90.00
_cell.angle_beta   90.00
_cell.angle_gamma   90.00
#
_symmetry.space_group_name_H-M   'P 1'
#
loop_
_entity.id
_entity.type
_entity.pdbx_description
1 polymer ?
#
loop_
_entity_poly.entity_id
_entity_poly.type
_entity_poly.pdbx_seq_one_letter_code
_entity_poly.pdbx_strand_id
1 'polypeptide(L)'
;MSVSSPLDGGGAGGTVVRSSATHRGASAPANTTAATAEPHTPLFTAAEKAEFQAIEAECNTFHEYERQYQEVLMTLEGDDVLDKFRAEYEGLHSSLLRSHEGEGRLLRKCRDLQSDIDACAEKAVAAAEMTLGDRDTIANLKSETERTSHRLTEVREKEAQLKETIATLKREIAVQQAKAQDPIEMPEQEAALQSLRRLHETLQREEEQLTQQLRSTSLDMAATQRRIAALLSSNSGNAAELRLVREAIAQSEEEVQRVLQSKSMKEQELQAVRDTIARRIAYYTAQQHTLEALVEDHERNGQELRDVRQEEARLTEEYQGVCRQLQNVNTALQECNEENDLWQRRVYERAAELHAQQAEVASVHRRYVKAQKVVEALQRRNAVMEVQKSEQVEKQLDVAAQLKSEEAALALAKRAARTAAQTAVSVREEVNILQQQITGEAAEQHRNAAWLTEKRGQLRALESVLTSFEEHIQQTHRELYAVTQEAEFSEARAKKQAFACAHLLSSVENKEAELAHYEGSLTEVEARIKQQQALLESMVAERNTYISHYNQLKQGLSEQQHRFSLLLAKVQSMRSSIQKRGKDVKLEVAHIQLLRQQRKELEAHVTDYQRRTHTRQRCADALGQEIQQLRAVLSDAADETARQQRRCHDVVHEKDRLDRQVTNRARELHALYEQARTQQSLLQHHEGLYNDQARQLEHLQYQTLQFAQQLEQMRMFVARLPELRVLLNNATRELQRERVRVQALLDDAYHPVNVHPYHEVASTEPETYALLQRVQGLQRALVQRRNQLEEREAAIRSVEQRYMKAKATVAHQPGPEIAEQLTAYQQNLVKKGQHMRQMQEALEFFRSQTDQFKARHDVLRDRLAEMGRTYAAGRAAAAAAARRSSAGATPTTPRPDAPSVTAEPAVYRGFVAPPRATMSTATTSASLLAPPPMRE
;
A
#
# COMPACT_ATOMS: atom_id res chain seq x y z
N MET A 1 -2.70 -18.50 -44.29
CA MET A 1 -2.54 -19.69 -45.15
C MET A 1 -1.10 -20.18 -45.02
N SER A 2 -0.92 -21.42 -44.59
CA SER A 2 0.40 -22.03 -44.33
C SER A 2 0.83 -22.95 -45.47
N VAL A 3 2.02 -22.73 -46.01
CA VAL A 3 2.79 -23.75 -46.75
C VAL A 3 4.21 -23.72 -46.22
N SER A 4 4.74 -24.89 -45.88
CA SER A 4 5.96 -25.04 -45.08
C SER A 4 7.20 -25.28 -45.94
N SER A 5 8.32 -24.69 -45.49
CA SER A 5 9.66 -25.27 -45.28
C SER A 5 10.37 -26.14 -46.37
N PRO A 6 11.72 -26.19 -46.35
CA PRO A 6 12.50 -26.46 -47.56
C PRO A 6 12.97 -27.92 -47.74
N LEU A 7 13.59 -28.17 -48.89
CA LEU A 7 14.40 -29.37 -49.16
C LEU A 7 15.86 -29.17 -48.73
N ASP A 8 16.47 -30.26 -48.28
CA ASP A 8 17.76 -30.30 -47.60
C ASP A 8 18.91 -30.80 -48.50
N GLY A 9 20.14 -30.55 -48.06
CA GLY A 9 21.38 -31.12 -48.61
C GLY A 9 22.08 -30.28 -49.72
N GLY A 10 23.41 -30.21 -49.77
CA GLY A 10 24.41 -30.79 -48.86
C GLY A 10 25.74 -31.05 -49.58
N GLY A 11 26.79 -30.27 -49.28
CA GLY A 11 28.09 -30.38 -49.95
C GLY A 11 29.24 -29.82 -49.12
N ALA A 12 30.25 -30.65 -48.82
CA ALA A 12 31.34 -30.32 -47.90
C ALA A 12 32.47 -29.50 -48.54
N GLY A 13 33.20 -28.70 -47.74
CA GLY A 13 34.33 -27.90 -48.22
C GLY A 13 35.15 -27.14 -47.15
N GLY A 14 35.16 -27.59 -45.89
CA GLY A 14 35.81 -26.87 -44.77
C GLY A 14 37.29 -27.23 -44.57
N THR A 15 38.21 -26.45 -45.12
CA THR A 15 39.67 -26.68 -44.98
C THR A 15 40.21 -26.15 -43.65
N VAL A 16 40.69 -27.04 -42.76
CA VAL A 16 41.28 -26.66 -41.46
C VAL A 16 42.73 -26.22 -41.63
N VAL A 17 42.99 -24.92 -41.49
CA VAL A 17 44.35 -24.35 -41.53
C VAL A 17 45.03 -24.52 -40.17
N ARG A 18 46.14 -25.28 -40.15
CA ARG A 18 47.13 -25.26 -39.06
C ARG A 18 48.11 -24.09 -39.27
N SER A 19 48.20 -23.19 -38.30
CA SER A 19 49.32 -22.25 -38.17
C SER A 19 49.92 -22.36 -36.77
N SER A 20 51.25 -22.46 -36.69
CA SER A 20 51.98 -22.85 -35.48
C SER A 20 52.37 -21.66 -34.60
N ALA A 21 52.05 -21.71 -33.30
CA ALA A 21 52.54 -20.75 -32.32
C ALA A 21 54.03 -20.97 -32.01
N THR A 22 54.89 -20.04 -32.43
CA THR A 22 56.34 -20.06 -32.19
C THR A 22 56.71 -19.31 -30.91
N HIS A 23 56.89 -20.03 -29.80
CA HIS A 23 57.50 -19.46 -28.59
C HIS A 23 58.95 -19.01 -28.86
N ARG A 24 59.22 -17.71 -28.76
CA ARG A 24 60.50 -17.15 -28.33
C ARG A 24 60.24 -15.93 -27.45
N GLY A 25 60.81 -15.95 -26.25
CA GLY A 25 60.74 -14.81 -25.33
C GLY A 25 61.77 -13.74 -25.67
N ALA A 26 61.45 -12.50 -25.34
CA ALA A 26 62.38 -11.39 -25.24
C ALA A 26 62.10 -10.65 -23.93
N SER A 27 63.07 -10.60 -23.02
CA SER A 27 62.98 -9.80 -21.80
C SER A 27 63.29 -8.33 -22.12
N ALA A 28 62.40 -7.43 -21.73
CA ALA A 28 62.61 -5.98 -21.75
C ALA A 28 62.43 -5.41 -20.34
N PRO A 29 63.25 -4.42 -19.91
CA PRO A 29 63.32 -3.99 -18.51
C PRO A 29 62.20 -3.02 -18.12
N ALA A 30 62.02 -2.84 -16.81
CA ALA A 30 61.07 -1.88 -16.25
C ALA A 30 61.50 -0.43 -16.54
N ASN A 31 60.79 0.23 -17.44
CA ASN A 31 60.77 1.69 -17.54
C ASN A 31 59.56 2.22 -16.77
N THR A 32 59.81 2.97 -15.70
CA THR A 32 58.79 3.80 -15.04
C THR A 32 58.43 4.98 -15.94
N THR A 33 57.50 4.77 -16.86
CA THR A 33 56.83 5.86 -17.57
C THR A 33 56.04 6.70 -16.58
N ALA A 34 56.32 8.00 -16.53
CA ALA A 34 55.54 8.91 -15.71
C ALA A 34 54.12 8.99 -16.26
N ALA A 35 53.12 8.78 -15.40
CA ALA A 35 51.73 9.08 -15.72
C ALA A 35 51.56 10.61 -15.77
N THR A 36 51.86 11.20 -16.93
CA THR A 36 51.32 12.50 -17.33
C THR A 36 49.81 12.34 -17.43
N ALA A 37 49.05 13.10 -16.64
CA ALA A 37 47.60 13.07 -16.72
C ALA A 37 47.17 13.50 -18.13
N GLU A 38 46.47 12.60 -18.85
CA GLU A 38 45.84 12.96 -20.11
C GLU A 38 44.74 13.99 -19.82
N PRO A 39 44.70 15.15 -20.51
CA PRO A 39 43.71 16.18 -20.24
C PRO A 39 42.32 15.65 -20.58
N HIS A 40 41.36 15.87 -19.67
CA HIS A 40 40.01 15.32 -19.72
C HIS A 40 39.39 15.37 -21.12
N THR A 41 39.21 14.19 -21.73
CA THR A 41 38.28 14.02 -22.84
C THR A 41 36.86 14.32 -22.32
N PRO A 42 36.13 15.30 -22.89
CA PRO A 42 34.78 15.60 -22.46
C PRO A 42 33.88 14.39 -22.76
N LEU A 43 33.05 14.03 -21.78
CA LEU A 43 32.19 12.83 -21.83
C LEU A 43 31.14 12.86 -22.94
N PHE A 44 30.84 14.06 -23.45
CA PHE A 44 30.09 14.29 -24.68
C PHE A 44 30.96 15.05 -25.68
N THR A 45 30.95 14.62 -26.93
CA THR A 45 31.47 15.40 -28.04
C THR A 45 30.67 16.68 -28.23
N ALA A 46 31.25 17.65 -28.94
CA ALA A 46 30.55 18.89 -29.28
C ALA A 46 29.30 18.65 -30.17
N ALA A 47 29.23 17.51 -30.88
CA ALA A 47 28.05 17.09 -31.62
C ALA A 47 26.93 16.64 -30.68
N GLU A 48 27.18 15.69 -29.80
CA GLU A 48 26.17 15.17 -28.84
C GLU A 48 25.65 16.28 -27.91
N LYS A 49 26.50 17.24 -27.51
CA LYS A 49 26.07 18.40 -26.71
C LYS A 49 25.21 19.40 -27.50
N ALA A 50 25.39 19.48 -28.82
CA ALA A 50 24.52 20.27 -29.70
C ALA A 50 23.19 19.55 -30.00
N GLU A 51 23.21 18.23 -30.19
CA GLU A 51 22.01 17.40 -30.33
C GLU A 51 21.13 17.49 -29.07
N PHE A 52 21.72 17.40 -27.89
CA PHE A 52 20.98 17.60 -26.63
C PHE A 52 20.32 18.99 -26.57
N GLN A 53 21.03 20.06 -26.94
CA GLN A 53 20.48 21.41 -26.99
C GLN A 53 19.37 21.59 -28.05
N ALA A 54 19.42 20.86 -29.16
CA ALA A 54 18.35 20.83 -30.15
C ALA A 54 17.07 20.18 -29.58
N ILE A 55 17.19 19.03 -28.91
CA ILE A 55 16.07 18.35 -28.24
C ILE A 55 15.49 19.25 -27.13
N GLU A 56 16.32 19.98 -26.39
CA GLU A 56 15.83 20.97 -25.42
C GLU A 56 15.05 22.12 -26.08
N ALA A 57 15.46 22.59 -27.26
CA ALA A 57 14.73 23.61 -28.00
C ALA A 57 13.37 23.09 -28.52
N GLU A 58 13.34 21.89 -29.09
CA GLU A 58 12.12 21.22 -29.57
C GLU A 58 11.12 20.93 -28.43
N CYS A 59 11.63 20.49 -27.27
CA CYS A 59 10.79 20.27 -26.08
C CYS A 59 10.19 21.58 -25.54
N ASN A 60 10.85 22.73 -25.78
CA ASN A 60 10.32 24.06 -25.42
C ASN A 60 9.27 24.59 -26.42
N THR A 61 9.44 24.34 -27.73
CA THR A 61 8.47 24.76 -28.77
C THR A 61 7.17 23.97 -28.75
N PHE A 62 7.07 22.91 -27.92
CA PHE A 62 5.84 22.13 -27.73
C PHE A 62 4.57 22.98 -27.49
N HIS A 63 4.68 24.10 -26.78
CA HIS A 63 3.57 25.02 -26.54
C HIS A 63 2.94 25.59 -27.83
N GLU A 64 3.71 25.70 -28.92
CA GLU A 64 3.20 26.11 -30.23
C GLU A 64 2.39 24.98 -30.90
N TYR A 65 2.84 23.73 -30.76
CA TYR A 65 2.11 22.55 -31.23
C TYR A 65 0.85 22.28 -30.40
N GLU A 66 0.90 22.41 -29.08
CA GLU A 66 -0.27 22.29 -28.20
C GLU A 66 -1.34 23.33 -28.58
N ARG A 67 -0.92 24.59 -28.82
CA ARG A 67 -1.82 25.64 -29.31
C ARG A 67 -2.44 25.27 -30.66
N GLN A 68 -1.65 24.78 -31.62
CA GLN A 68 -2.17 24.36 -32.93
C GLN A 68 -3.18 23.20 -32.80
N TYR A 69 -2.91 22.22 -31.93
CA TYR A 69 -3.85 21.13 -31.61
C TYR A 69 -5.17 21.67 -31.01
N GLN A 70 -5.09 22.61 -30.07
CA GLN A 70 -6.28 23.24 -29.47
C GLN A 70 -7.07 24.07 -30.50
N GLU A 71 -6.40 24.82 -31.38
CA GLU A 71 -7.05 25.56 -32.47
C GLU A 71 -7.76 24.61 -33.46
N VAL A 72 -7.14 23.47 -33.82
CA VAL A 72 -7.80 22.44 -34.66
C VAL A 72 -9.00 21.82 -33.94
N LEU A 73 -8.89 21.47 -32.65
CA LEU A 73 -10.00 20.91 -31.87
C LEU A 73 -11.18 21.89 -31.77
N MET A 74 -10.92 23.19 -31.60
CA MET A 74 -11.97 24.22 -31.63
C MET A 74 -12.61 24.39 -33.02
N THR A 75 -11.91 24.11 -34.12
CA THR A 75 -12.54 24.08 -35.46
C THR A 75 -13.35 22.83 -35.76
N LEU A 76 -13.17 21.76 -34.98
CA LEU A 76 -13.96 20.52 -35.04
C LEU A 76 -15.17 20.54 -34.07
N GLU A 77 -15.37 21.62 -33.31
CA GLU A 77 -16.47 21.75 -32.35
C GLU A 77 -17.79 22.11 -33.04
N GLY A 78 -18.66 21.10 -33.20
CA GLY A 78 -20.03 21.26 -33.70
C GLY A 78 -20.29 20.69 -35.11
N ASP A 79 -19.39 19.87 -35.65
CA ASP A 79 -19.57 19.17 -36.93
C ASP A 79 -19.75 17.66 -36.69
N ASP A 80 -20.99 17.22 -36.45
CA ASP A 80 -21.39 15.85 -36.06
C ASP A 80 -20.77 14.72 -36.93
N VAL A 81 -20.41 15.03 -38.18
CA VAL A 81 -19.78 14.07 -39.10
C VAL A 81 -18.34 13.73 -38.70
N LEU A 82 -17.65 14.67 -38.05
CA LEU A 82 -16.23 14.60 -37.68
C LEU A 82 -15.98 14.21 -36.22
N ASP A 83 -17.01 14.07 -35.38
CA ASP A 83 -16.87 13.69 -33.95
C ASP A 83 -15.98 12.46 -33.70
N LYS A 84 -16.03 11.46 -34.58
CA LYS A 84 -15.16 10.28 -34.50
C LYS A 84 -13.69 10.60 -34.77
N PHE A 85 -13.43 11.47 -35.75
CA PHE A 85 -12.08 11.96 -36.03
C PHE A 85 -11.57 12.85 -34.90
N ARG A 86 -12.43 13.72 -34.36
CA ARG A 86 -12.14 14.53 -33.17
C ARG A 86 -11.74 13.65 -31.99
N ALA A 87 -12.50 12.60 -31.66
CA ALA A 87 -12.19 11.71 -30.53
C ALA A 87 -10.83 11.00 -30.68
N GLU A 88 -10.49 10.52 -31.89
CA GLU A 88 -9.17 9.95 -32.18
C GLU A 88 -8.05 11.02 -32.10
N TYR A 89 -8.33 12.26 -32.52
CA TYR A 89 -7.39 13.39 -32.46
C TYR A 89 -7.16 13.91 -31.02
N GLU A 90 -8.20 13.93 -30.18
CA GLU A 90 -8.09 14.16 -28.73
C GLU A 90 -7.32 13.01 -28.04
N GLY A 91 -7.52 11.77 -28.49
CA GLY A 91 -6.73 10.61 -28.05
C GLY A 91 -5.25 10.73 -28.41
N LEU A 92 -4.94 11.15 -29.63
CA LEU A 92 -3.60 11.43 -30.12
C LEU A 92 -2.93 12.57 -29.33
N HIS A 93 -3.63 13.68 -29.14
CA HIS A 93 -3.18 14.81 -28.32
C HIS A 93 -2.90 14.38 -26.86
N SER A 94 -3.82 13.60 -26.28
CA SER A 94 -3.67 13.04 -24.92
C SER A 94 -2.54 12.00 -24.81
N SER A 95 -2.09 11.42 -25.92
CA SER A 95 -0.91 10.54 -25.97
C SER A 95 0.37 11.38 -26.10
N LEU A 96 0.34 12.39 -26.97
CA LEU A 96 1.43 13.33 -27.23
C LEU A 96 1.82 14.11 -25.96
N LEU A 97 0.83 14.65 -25.23
CA LEU A 97 1.03 15.29 -23.92
C LEU A 97 1.72 14.37 -22.91
N ARG A 98 1.31 13.10 -22.83
CA ARG A 98 1.94 12.11 -21.93
C ARG A 98 3.36 11.75 -22.37
N SER A 99 3.65 11.81 -23.67
CA SER A 99 5.01 11.64 -24.20
C SER A 99 5.90 12.82 -23.84
N HIS A 100 5.45 14.05 -24.08
CA HIS A 100 6.14 15.29 -23.72
C HIS A 100 6.37 15.42 -22.20
N GLU A 101 5.38 15.07 -21.38
CA GLU A 101 5.57 14.98 -19.93
C GLU A 101 6.65 13.96 -19.54
N GLY A 102 6.78 12.85 -20.26
CA GLY A 102 7.81 11.84 -20.04
C GLY A 102 9.20 12.34 -20.45
N GLU A 103 9.31 12.92 -21.64
CA GLU A 103 10.51 13.54 -22.20
C GLU A 103 11.00 14.71 -21.34
N GLY A 104 10.12 15.62 -20.95
CA GLY A 104 10.43 16.74 -20.07
C GLY A 104 10.84 16.30 -18.65
N ARG A 105 10.50 15.08 -18.21
CA ARG A 105 11.06 14.47 -16.97
C ARG A 105 12.43 13.83 -17.23
N LEU A 106 12.67 13.31 -18.44
CA LEU A 106 13.95 12.73 -18.86
C LEU A 106 15.02 13.82 -19.04
N LEU A 107 14.72 14.89 -19.77
CA LEU A 107 15.60 16.04 -19.97
C LEU A 107 16.04 16.68 -18.65
N ARG A 108 15.12 16.80 -17.65
CA ARG A 108 15.49 17.23 -16.30
C ARG A 108 16.55 16.33 -15.68
N LYS A 109 16.35 15.00 -15.68
CA LYS A 109 17.38 14.05 -15.18
C LYS A 109 18.70 14.17 -15.95
N CYS A 110 18.66 14.43 -17.25
CA CYS A 110 19.87 14.65 -18.05
C CYS A 110 20.59 15.95 -17.65
N ARG A 111 19.87 17.05 -17.37
CA ARG A 111 20.45 18.28 -16.79
C ARG A 111 21.05 18.03 -15.42
N ASP A 112 20.31 17.37 -14.54
CA ASP A 112 20.73 17.07 -13.18
C ASP A 112 22.04 16.26 -13.21
N LEU A 113 22.07 15.16 -13.98
CA LEU A 113 23.24 14.31 -14.19
C LEU A 113 24.40 15.04 -14.88
N GLN A 114 24.15 15.90 -15.86
CA GLN A 114 25.19 16.72 -16.49
C GLN A 114 25.80 17.70 -15.48
N SER A 115 24.99 18.30 -14.60
CA SER A 115 25.50 19.18 -13.55
C SER A 115 26.29 18.43 -12.47
N ASP A 116 25.88 17.20 -12.12
CA ASP A 116 26.66 16.33 -11.25
C ASP A 116 27.99 15.91 -11.90
N ILE A 117 27.99 15.61 -13.20
CA ILE A 117 29.20 15.27 -13.98
C ILE A 117 30.15 16.47 -14.02
N ASP A 118 29.67 17.66 -14.39
CA ASP A 118 30.48 18.87 -14.48
C ASP A 118 31.02 19.24 -13.08
N ALA A 119 30.20 19.18 -12.02
CA ALA A 119 30.64 19.38 -10.65
C ALA A 119 31.55 18.27 -10.09
N CYS A 120 31.61 17.09 -10.71
CA CYS A 120 32.59 16.05 -10.40
C CYS A 120 33.90 16.26 -11.19
N ALA A 121 33.83 16.76 -12.43
CA ALA A 121 34.99 17.15 -13.21
C ALA A 121 35.73 18.33 -12.56
N GLU A 122 35.03 19.37 -12.10
CA GLU A 122 35.63 20.48 -11.33
C GLU A 122 36.36 19.98 -10.07
N LYS A 123 35.74 19.06 -9.31
CA LYS A 123 36.37 18.46 -8.12
C LYS A 123 37.59 17.60 -8.49
N ALA A 124 37.55 16.88 -9.61
CA ALA A 124 38.68 16.08 -10.10
C ALA A 124 39.85 16.97 -10.54
N VAL A 125 39.58 18.09 -11.23
CA VAL A 125 40.60 19.08 -11.60
C VAL A 125 41.20 19.73 -10.36
N ALA A 126 40.39 20.21 -9.42
CA ALA A 126 40.88 20.82 -8.18
C ALA A 126 41.71 19.82 -7.33
N ALA A 127 41.31 18.55 -7.29
CA ALA A 127 42.11 17.49 -6.65
C ALA A 127 43.43 17.23 -7.40
N ALA A 128 43.42 17.21 -8.73
CA ALA A 128 44.63 17.05 -9.54
C ALA A 128 45.61 18.22 -9.31
N GLU A 129 45.13 19.47 -9.33
CA GLU A 129 45.91 20.68 -9.01
C GLU A 129 46.51 20.62 -7.60
N MET A 130 45.74 20.19 -6.59
CA MET A 130 46.27 19.95 -5.25
C MET A 130 47.38 18.88 -5.26
N THR A 131 47.18 17.73 -5.92
CA THR A 131 48.23 16.70 -5.96
C THR A 131 49.48 17.12 -6.73
N LEU A 132 49.38 18.05 -7.67
CA LEU A 132 50.53 18.68 -8.32
C LEU A 132 51.26 19.63 -7.35
N GLY A 133 50.54 20.50 -6.64
CA GLY A 133 51.10 21.37 -5.61
C GLY A 133 51.76 20.61 -4.45
N ASP A 134 51.15 19.52 -3.99
CA ASP A 134 51.74 18.60 -3.00
C ASP A 134 53.01 17.93 -3.54
N ARG A 135 53.01 17.51 -4.82
CA ARG A 135 54.18 16.90 -5.47
C ARG A 135 55.34 17.87 -5.61
N ASP A 136 55.07 19.13 -5.96
CA ASP A 136 56.08 20.18 -6.10
C ASP A 136 56.60 20.66 -4.74
N THR A 137 55.74 20.80 -3.72
CA THR A 137 56.19 21.10 -2.35
C THR A 137 57.02 19.95 -1.77
N ILE A 138 56.64 18.69 -2.00
CA ILE A 138 57.45 17.51 -1.63
C ILE A 138 58.79 17.51 -2.37
N ALA A 139 58.84 17.89 -3.65
CA ALA A 139 60.09 18.00 -4.41
C ALA A 139 61.01 19.11 -3.87
N ASN A 140 60.44 20.29 -3.55
CA ASN A 140 61.16 21.40 -2.94
C ASN A 140 61.72 21.00 -1.56
N LEU A 141 60.88 20.45 -0.68
CA LEU A 141 61.29 19.98 0.66
C LEU A 141 62.37 18.89 0.58
N LYS A 142 62.29 17.95 -0.38
CA LYS A 142 63.37 16.98 -0.64
C LYS A 142 64.68 17.70 -0.97
N SER A 143 64.66 18.64 -1.91
CA SER A 143 65.86 19.42 -2.27
C SER A 143 66.44 20.22 -1.09
N GLU A 144 65.61 20.66 -0.15
CA GLU A 144 66.06 21.33 1.07
C GLU A 144 66.64 20.36 2.10
N THR A 145 66.04 19.17 2.27
CA THR A 145 66.63 18.11 3.12
C THR A 145 67.96 17.61 2.56
N GLU A 146 68.11 17.53 1.24
CA GLU A 146 69.37 17.18 0.58
C GLU A 146 70.43 18.28 0.78
N ARG A 147 70.09 19.56 0.54
CA ARG A 147 70.99 20.71 0.78
C ARG A 147 71.42 20.84 2.24
N THR A 148 70.50 20.61 3.19
CA THR A 148 70.82 20.65 4.62
C THR A 148 71.64 19.44 5.08
N SER A 149 71.41 18.26 4.49
CA SER A 149 72.27 17.08 4.69
C SER A 149 73.70 17.32 4.17
N HIS A 150 73.87 17.88 2.96
CA HIS A 150 75.20 18.20 2.42
C HIS A 150 75.94 19.24 3.26
N ARG A 151 75.23 20.28 3.74
CA ARG A 151 75.81 21.25 4.68
C ARG A 151 76.21 20.59 6.01
N LEU A 152 75.45 19.61 6.49
CA LEU A 152 75.77 18.87 7.71
C LEU A 152 77.01 17.98 7.54
N THR A 153 77.22 17.35 6.37
CA THR A 153 78.44 16.61 6.07
C THR A 153 79.65 17.53 5.94
N GLU A 154 79.54 18.63 5.19
CA GLU A 154 80.61 19.65 5.10
C GLU A 154 81.04 20.18 6.48
N VAL A 155 80.08 20.48 7.37
CA VAL A 155 80.38 20.99 8.72
C VAL A 155 81.08 19.92 9.56
N ARG A 156 80.69 18.64 9.44
CA ARG A 156 81.37 17.53 10.13
C ARG A 156 82.78 17.29 9.63
N GLU A 157 83.03 17.42 8.33
CA GLU A 157 84.38 17.33 7.75
C GLU A 157 85.28 18.47 8.24
N LYS A 158 84.77 19.71 8.23
CA LYS A 158 85.47 20.88 8.78
C LYS A 158 85.73 20.74 10.28
N GLU A 159 84.78 20.20 11.04
CA GLU A 159 84.95 19.91 12.47
C GLU A 159 86.01 18.82 12.73
N ALA A 160 86.10 17.80 11.87
CA ALA A 160 87.13 16.77 11.95
C ALA A 160 88.53 17.35 11.66
N GLN A 161 88.68 18.15 10.60
CA GLN A 161 89.93 18.84 10.24
C GLN A 161 90.40 19.79 11.37
N LEU A 162 89.46 20.51 12.00
CA LEU A 162 89.76 21.39 13.14
C LEU A 162 90.18 20.58 14.39
N LYS A 163 89.58 19.42 14.66
CA LYS A 163 90.02 18.54 15.74
C LYS A 163 91.41 17.96 15.50
N GLU A 164 91.74 17.63 14.25
CA GLU A 164 93.05 17.09 13.88
C GLU A 164 94.15 18.16 13.98
N THR A 165 93.91 19.38 13.49
CA THR A 165 94.85 20.51 13.64
C THR A 165 95.03 20.96 15.10
N ILE A 166 93.97 20.95 15.92
CA ILE A 166 94.11 21.16 17.37
C ILE A 166 94.95 20.04 18.01
N ALA A 167 94.88 18.81 17.48
CA ALA A 167 95.72 17.71 17.96
C ALA A 167 97.18 17.78 17.47
N THR A 168 97.49 18.34 16.29
CA THR A 168 98.89 18.60 15.89
C THR A 168 99.49 19.73 16.74
N LEU A 169 98.80 20.86 16.85
CA LEU A 169 99.24 22.00 17.66
C LEU A 169 99.48 21.62 19.13
N LYS A 170 98.63 20.76 19.73
CA LYS A 170 98.87 20.25 21.10
C LYS A 170 100.14 19.39 21.23
N ARG A 171 100.52 18.64 20.19
CA ARG A 171 101.80 17.89 20.16
C ARG A 171 102.98 18.84 19.98
N GLU A 172 102.85 19.84 19.10
CA GLU A 172 103.87 20.85 18.86
C GLU A 172 104.16 21.70 20.10
N ILE A 173 103.12 22.14 20.83
CA ILE A 173 103.26 22.86 22.11
C ILE A 173 104.01 21.99 23.13
N ALA A 174 103.65 20.71 23.27
CA ALA A 174 104.36 19.79 24.17
C ALA A 174 105.84 19.60 23.79
N VAL A 175 106.14 19.53 22.48
CA VAL A 175 107.53 19.44 21.97
C VAL A 175 108.31 20.74 22.19
N GLN A 176 107.68 21.92 22.09
CA GLN A 176 108.35 23.19 22.38
C GLN A 176 108.56 23.41 23.88
N GLN A 177 107.57 23.06 24.73
CA GLN A 177 107.72 23.10 26.19
C GLN A 177 108.85 22.19 26.69
N ALA A 178 109.01 21.00 26.09
CA ALA A 178 110.13 20.10 26.39
C ALA A 178 111.51 20.64 25.94
N LYS A 179 111.57 21.61 25.02
CA LYS A 179 112.81 22.24 24.53
C LYS A 179 113.16 23.54 25.27
N ALA A 180 112.28 24.05 26.12
CA ALA A 180 112.43 25.36 26.78
C ALA A 180 113.02 25.27 28.20
N GLN A 181 113.65 24.15 28.57
CA GLN A 181 114.15 23.89 29.93
C GLN A 181 115.68 23.93 30.09
N ASP A 182 116.44 24.19 29.02
CA ASP A 182 117.89 24.45 29.11
C ASP A 182 118.16 25.94 29.44
N PRO A 183 118.84 26.28 30.56
CA PRO A 183 118.95 27.66 31.04
C PRO A 183 120.21 28.39 30.54
N ILE A 184 120.11 29.69 30.26
CA ILE A 184 121.26 30.56 29.93
C ILE A 184 121.23 31.87 30.75
N GLU A 185 122.39 32.15 31.34
CA GLU A 185 122.86 33.30 32.10
C GLU A 185 123.00 34.60 31.23
N MET A 186 123.18 35.85 31.71
CA MET A 186 123.37 36.50 33.03
C MET A 186 122.94 38.01 32.91
N PRO A 187 123.24 39.01 33.79
CA PRO A 187 122.24 40.04 34.09
C PRO A 187 122.62 41.50 33.76
N GLU A 188 121.95 42.07 32.75
CA GLU A 188 121.53 43.50 32.79
C GLU A 188 120.07 43.60 33.31
N GLN A 189 119.71 42.68 34.20
CA GLN A 189 118.33 42.27 34.42
C GLN A 189 117.49 43.19 35.29
N GLU A 190 118.03 44.13 36.07
CA GLU A 190 117.20 44.85 37.06
C GLU A 190 116.19 45.84 36.44
N ALA A 191 116.57 46.54 35.37
CA ALA A 191 115.62 47.36 34.60
C ALA A 191 114.62 46.48 33.83
N ALA A 192 115.11 45.38 33.24
CA ALA A 192 114.28 44.39 32.54
C ALA A 192 113.31 43.65 33.49
N LEU A 193 113.66 43.45 34.76
CA LEU A 193 112.82 42.79 35.76
C LEU A 193 111.65 43.66 36.19
N GLN A 194 111.76 45.00 36.12
CA GLN A 194 110.62 45.87 36.40
C GLN A 194 109.63 45.91 35.23
N SER A 195 110.11 45.91 33.98
CA SER A 195 109.23 45.76 32.81
C SER A 195 108.65 44.34 32.73
N LEU A 196 109.45 43.30 32.94
CA LEU A 196 109.00 41.90 33.01
C LEU A 196 108.02 41.66 34.14
N ARG A 197 108.15 42.27 35.32
CA ARG A 197 107.12 42.15 36.39
C ARG A 197 105.77 42.72 35.95
N ARG A 198 105.75 43.91 35.34
CA ARG A 198 104.52 44.49 34.80
C ARG A 198 103.93 43.65 33.66
N LEU A 199 104.79 43.14 32.78
CA LEU A 199 104.42 42.31 31.64
C LEU A 199 103.95 40.91 32.09
N HIS A 200 104.52 40.36 33.16
CA HIS A 200 104.08 39.12 33.79
C HIS A 200 102.75 39.31 34.53
N GLU A 201 102.54 40.44 35.21
CA GLU A 201 101.22 40.79 35.77
C GLU A 201 100.13 40.98 34.69
N THR A 202 100.46 41.52 33.50
CA THR A 202 99.49 41.59 32.40
C THR A 202 99.26 40.20 31.79
N LEU A 203 100.31 39.41 31.54
CA LEU A 203 100.19 38.03 31.05
C LEU A 203 99.42 37.13 32.03
N GLN A 204 99.60 37.29 33.34
CA GLN A 204 98.81 36.56 34.35
C GLN A 204 97.33 36.95 34.29
N ARG A 205 97.00 38.23 34.15
CA ARG A 205 95.60 38.69 33.97
C ARG A 205 95.00 38.20 32.66
N GLU A 206 95.80 38.11 31.59
CA GLU A 206 95.40 37.53 30.31
C GLU A 206 95.22 36.00 30.41
N GLU A 207 96.09 35.28 31.13
CA GLU A 207 95.95 33.85 31.42
C GLU A 207 94.72 33.56 32.28
N GLU A 208 94.45 34.35 33.32
CA GLU A 208 93.23 34.26 34.13
C GLU A 208 91.97 34.52 33.29
N GLN A 209 92.00 35.51 32.39
CA GLN A 209 90.88 35.77 31.47
C GLN A 209 90.69 34.64 30.46
N LEU A 210 91.75 34.15 29.83
CA LEU A 210 91.70 33.05 28.85
C LEU A 210 91.29 31.74 29.51
N THR A 211 91.73 31.45 30.73
CA THR A 211 91.29 30.26 31.48
C THR A 211 89.86 30.38 31.98
N GLN A 212 89.37 31.58 32.30
CA GLN A 212 87.94 31.81 32.55
C GLN A 212 87.09 31.62 31.28
N GLN A 213 87.52 32.17 30.14
CA GLN A 213 86.86 31.97 28.83
C GLN A 213 86.86 30.49 28.39
N LEU A 214 87.95 29.76 28.65
CA LEU A 214 88.03 28.33 28.39
C LEU A 214 87.10 27.52 29.32
N ARG A 215 86.92 27.96 30.58
CA ARG A 215 85.96 27.38 31.52
C ARG A 215 84.51 27.65 31.12
N SER A 216 84.16 28.87 30.68
CA SER A 216 82.79 29.15 30.21
C SER A 216 82.47 28.36 28.93
N THR A 217 83.33 28.44 27.90
CA THR A 217 83.10 27.74 26.62
C THR A 217 83.07 26.22 26.76
N SER A 218 83.82 25.62 27.69
CA SER A 218 83.72 24.19 27.97
C SER A 218 82.46 23.80 28.76
N LEU A 219 81.94 24.66 29.63
CA LEU A 219 80.63 24.49 30.25
C LEU A 219 79.49 24.59 29.22
N ASP A 220 79.57 25.55 28.29
CA ASP A 220 78.60 25.71 27.19
C ASP A 220 78.64 24.53 26.21
N MET A 221 79.84 24.02 25.90
CA MET A 221 80.00 22.79 25.11
C MET A 221 79.39 21.58 25.82
N ALA A 222 79.57 21.45 27.14
CA ALA A 222 78.94 20.38 27.91
C ALA A 222 77.41 20.54 28.00
N ALA A 223 76.89 21.78 28.08
CA ALA A 223 75.46 22.06 28.10
C ALA A 223 74.80 21.75 26.74
N THR A 224 75.43 22.15 25.63
CA THR A 224 74.95 21.85 24.28
C THR A 224 75.01 20.35 23.97
N GLN A 225 76.07 19.63 24.37
CA GLN A 225 76.14 18.17 24.26
C GLN A 225 75.01 17.47 25.03
N ARG A 226 74.72 17.87 26.28
CA ARG A 226 73.57 17.35 27.04
C ARG A 226 72.24 17.62 26.33
N ARG A 227 72.07 18.81 25.74
CA ARG A 227 70.85 19.17 25.00
C ARG A 227 70.69 18.37 23.71
N ILE A 228 71.78 18.09 22.99
CA ILE A 228 71.78 17.19 21.82
C ILE A 228 71.40 15.77 22.24
N ALA A 229 71.98 15.23 23.32
CA ALA A 229 71.63 13.91 23.83
C ALA A 229 70.15 13.78 24.21
N ALA A 230 69.59 14.80 24.89
CA ALA A 230 68.17 14.84 25.24
C ALA A 230 67.23 14.95 24.02
N LEU A 231 67.64 15.70 22.98
CA LEU A 231 66.88 15.77 21.73
C LEU A 231 66.93 14.46 20.95
N LEU A 232 68.06 13.75 20.97
CA LEU A 232 68.20 12.42 20.34
C LEU A 232 67.35 11.36 21.07
N SER A 233 67.29 11.37 22.40
CA SER A 233 66.42 10.46 23.16
C SER A 233 64.93 10.79 23.01
N SER A 234 64.58 12.08 22.90
CA SER A 234 63.20 12.47 22.54
C SER A 234 62.84 12.00 21.13
N ASN A 235 63.71 12.18 20.13
CA ASN A 235 63.44 11.71 18.77
C ASN A 235 63.32 10.18 18.68
N SER A 236 64.09 9.39 19.44
CA SER A 236 63.93 7.94 19.46
C SER A 236 62.63 7.49 20.14
N GLY A 237 62.19 8.19 21.20
CA GLY A 237 60.86 8.03 21.80
C GLY A 237 59.74 8.34 20.80
N ASN A 238 59.76 9.54 20.22
CA ASN A 238 58.78 9.99 19.23
C ASN A 238 58.71 9.03 18.01
N ALA A 239 59.85 8.47 17.58
CA ALA A 239 59.91 7.50 16.49
C ALA A 239 59.31 6.13 16.87
N ALA A 240 59.44 5.71 18.13
CA ALA A 240 58.77 4.51 18.64
C ALA A 240 57.25 4.70 18.75
N GLU A 241 56.79 5.86 19.23
CA GLU A 241 55.37 6.22 19.26
C GLU A 241 54.77 6.29 17.84
N LEU A 242 55.45 6.94 16.89
CA LEU A 242 55.05 6.97 15.48
C LEU A 242 54.95 5.56 14.87
N ARG A 243 55.81 4.64 15.29
CA ARG A 243 55.76 3.24 14.85
C ARG A 243 54.55 2.52 15.44
N LEU A 244 54.29 2.65 16.75
CA LEU A 244 53.12 2.06 17.41
C LEU A 244 51.80 2.59 16.82
N VAL A 245 51.71 3.89 16.51
CA VAL A 245 50.53 4.48 15.85
C VAL A 245 50.34 3.92 14.45
N ARG A 246 51.42 3.71 13.67
CA ARG A 246 51.33 3.07 12.34
C ARG A 246 50.90 1.60 12.42
N GLU A 247 51.41 0.86 13.41
CA GLU A 247 51.00 -0.53 13.66
C GLU A 247 49.52 -0.61 14.08
N ALA A 248 49.03 0.33 14.89
CA ALA A 248 47.62 0.43 15.26
C ALA A 248 46.71 0.83 14.08
N ILE A 249 47.15 1.75 13.20
CA ILE A 249 46.42 2.10 11.97
C ILE A 249 46.29 0.88 11.05
N ALA A 250 47.39 0.16 10.80
CA ALA A 250 47.37 -1.05 9.97
C ALA A 250 46.44 -2.14 10.52
N GLN A 251 46.40 -2.33 11.85
CA GLN A 251 45.45 -3.23 12.50
C GLN A 251 43.99 -2.77 12.30
N SER A 252 43.71 -1.47 12.45
CA SER A 252 42.38 -0.90 12.18
C SER A 252 41.97 -1.02 10.71
N GLU A 253 42.91 -0.92 9.76
CA GLU A 253 42.65 -1.12 8.33
C GLU A 253 42.32 -2.58 8.02
N GLU A 254 43.05 -3.54 8.60
CA GLU A 254 42.71 -4.97 8.52
C GLU A 254 41.33 -5.27 9.12
N GLU A 255 40.99 -4.71 10.28
CA GLU A 255 39.67 -4.90 10.90
C GLU A 255 38.54 -4.34 10.02
N VAL A 256 38.71 -3.14 9.45
CA VAL A 256 37.76 -2.57 8.48
C VAL A 256 37.62 -3.46 7.24
N GLN A 257 38.72 -4.00 6.69
CA GLN A 257 38.65 -4.93 5.56
C GLN A 257 37.90 -6.22 5.90
N ARG A 258 38.16 -6.82 7.08
CA ARG A 258 37.43 -8.02 7.55
C ARG A 258 35.94 -7.73 7.74
N VAL A 259 35.57 -6.56 8.27
CA VAL A 259 34.17 -6.13 8.42
C VAL A 259 33.50 -5.90 7.07
N LEU A 260 34.19 -5.27 6.09
CA LEU A 260 33.67 -5.07 4.73
C LEU A 260 33.46 -6.41 3.98
N GLN A 261 34.37 -7.37 4.13
CA GLN A 261 34.21 -8.73 3.59
C GLN A 261 33.05 -9.47 4.27
N SER A 262 32.91 -9.37 5.60
CA SER A 262 31.78 -9.95 6.33
C SER A 262 30.44 -9.34 5.89
N LYS A 263 30.41 -8.02 5.69
CA LYS A 263 29.25 -7.29 5.16
C LYS A 263 28.87 -7.78 3.76
N SER A 264 29.81 -7.85 2.81
CA SER A 264 29.48 -8.23 1.43
C SER A 264 28.98 -9.69 1.34
N MET A 265 29.53 -10.60 2.16
CA MET A 265 28.99 -11.96 2.30
C MET A 265 27.55 -11.95 2.83
N LYS A 266 27.21 -11.11 3.82
CA LYS A 266 25.83 -10.98 4.32
C LYS A 266 24.88 -10.29 3.34
N GLU A 267 25.36 -9.36 2.52
CA GLU A 267 24.57 -8.78 1.44
C GLU A 267 24.29 -9.83 0.34
N GLN A 268 25.25 -10.70 0.01
CA GLN A 268 25.04 -11.84 -0.90
C GLN A 268 24.06 -12.88 -0.33
N GLU A 269 24.17 -13.24 0.96
CA GLU A 269 23.18 -14.10 1.64
C GLU A 269 21.77 -13.51 1.59
N LEU A 270 21.62 -12.21 1.89
CA LEU A 270 20.33 -11.53 1.83
C LEU A 270 19.77 -11.47 0.40
N GLN A 271 20.62 -11.29 -0.60
CA GLN A 271 20.21 -11.30 -2.01
C GLN A 271 19.74 -12.69 -2.45
N ALA A 272 20.47 -13.75 -2.07
CA ALA A 272 20.06 -15.14 -2.32
C ALA A 272 18.74 -15.52 -1.61
N VAL A 273 18.51 -15.02 -0.39
CA VAL A 273 17.24 -15.19 0.32
C VAL A 273 16.11 -14.44 -0.39
N ARG A 274 16.32 -13.20 -0.83
CA ARG A 274 15.33 -12.46 -1.64
C ARG A 274 14.99 -13.18 -2.94
N ASP A 275 15.98 -13.68 -3.64
CA ASP A 275 15.82 -14.48 -4.85
C ASP A 275 14.99 -15.75 -4.62
N THR A 276 15.27 -16.50 -3.56
CA THR A 276 14.50 -17.72 -3.25
C THR A 276 13.07 -17.42 -2.79
N ILE A 277 12.83 -16.27 -2.13
CA ILE A 277 11.48 -15.76 -1.85
C ILE A 277 10.77 -15.36 -3.15
N ALA A 278 11.41 -14.61 -4.04
CA ALA A 278 10.82 -14.20 -5.32
C ALA A 278 10.46 -15.41 -6.20
N ARG A 279 11.35 -16.41 -6.30
CA ARG A 279 11.09 -17.67 -7.01
C ARG A 279 9.93 -18.45 -6.38
N ARG A 280 9.79 -18.44 -5.04
CA ARG A 280 8.64 -19.05 -4.35
C ARG A 280 7.34 -18.29 -4.60
N ILE A 281 7.34 -16.96 -4.60
CA ILE A 281 6.16 -16.15 -4.93
C ILE A 281 5.73 -16.44 -6.37
N ALA A 282 6.65 -16.41 -7.34
CA ALA A 282 6.37 -16.75 -8.73
C ALA A 282 5.82 -18.18 -8.91
N TYR A 283 6.35 -19.15 -8.16
CA TYR A 283 5.84 -20.53 -8.15
C TYR A 283 4.43 -20.62 -7.58
N TYR A 284 4.14 -19.95 -6.46
CA TYR A 284 2.81 -19.98 -5.85
C TYR A 284 1.78 -19.20 -6.67
N THR A 285 2.11 -18.07 -7.29
CA THR A 285 1.20 -17.37 -8.21
C THR A 285 0.93 -18.19 -9.47
N ALA A 286 1.94 -18.89 -10.01
CA ALA A 286 1.72 -19.84 -11.10
C ALA A 286 0.81 -21.01 -10.68
N GLN A 287 0.95 -21.53 -9.45
CA GLN A 287 0.04 -22.54 -8.90
C GLN A 287 -1.37 -21.99 -8.64
N GLN A 288 -1.52 -20.73 -8.26
CA GLN A 288 -2.84 -20.11 -8.13
C GLN A 288 -3.53 -20.01 -9.50
N HIS A 289 -2.84 -19.53 -10.53
CA HIS A 289 -3.41 -19.48 -11.89
C HIS A 289 -3.73 -20.86 -12.48
N THR A 290 -2.95 -21.92 -12.18
CA THR A 290 -3.35 -23.28 -12.60
C THR A 290 -4.52 -23.84 -11.78
N LEU A 291 -4.67 -23.47 -10.50
CA LEU A 291 -5.85 -23.81 -9.72
C LEU A 291 -7.10 -23.05 -10.18
N GLU A 292 -6.98 -21.77 -10.52
CA GLU A 292 -8.04 -20.95 -11.11
C GLU A 292 -8.52 -21.55 -12.43
N ALA A 293 -7.60 -21.85 -13.36
CA ALA A 293 -7.93 -22.52 -14.61
C ALA A 293 -8.59 -23.90 -14.40
N LEU A 294 -8.10 -24.71 -13.46
CA LEU A 294 -8.71 -26.01 -13.12
C LEU A 294 -10.10 -25.88 -12.48
N VAL A 295 -10.39 -24.78 -11.77
CA VAL A 295 -11.74 -24.49 -11.25
C VAL A 295 -12.66 -24.07 -12.38
N GLU A 296 -12.24 -23.15 -13.26
CA GLU A 296 -13.03 -22.78 -14.44
C GLU A 296 -13.32 -23.99 -15.32
N ASP A 297 -12.32 -24.85 -15.57
CA ASP A 297 -12.51 -26.08 -16.35
C ASP A 297 -13.40 -27.08 -15.63
N HIS A 298 -13.34 -27.20 -14.30
CA HIS A 298 -14.31 -28.02 -13.55
C HIS A 298 -15.73 -27.46 -13.66
N GLU A 299 -15.90 -26.13 -13.69
CA GLU A 299 -17.21 -25.50 -13.90
C GLU A 299 -17.72 -25.68 -15.34
N ARG A 300 -16.85 -25.59 -16.36
CA ARG A 300 -17.16 -25.87 -17.79
C ARG A 300 -17.60 -27.32 -17.98
N ASN A 301 -16.74 -28.28 -17.61
CA ASN A 301 -17.07 -29.71 -17.61
C ASN A 301 -18.34 -29.99 -16.78
N GLY A 302 -18.52 -29.26 -15.68
CA GLY A 302 -19.70 -29.35 -14.81
C GLY A 302 -20.98 -28.79 -15.42
N GLN A 303 -20.91 -27.90 -16.42
CA GLN A 303 -22.03 -27.41 -17.24
C GLN A 303 -22.31 -28.38 -18.39
N GLU A 304 -21.28 -28.78 -19.14
CA GLU A 304 -21.39 -29.80 -20.20
C GLU A 304 -22.02 -31.11 -19.68
N LEU A 305 -21.64 -31.58 -18.48
CA LEU A 305 -22.26 -32.74 -17.83
C LEU A 305 -23.72 -32.53 -17.37
N ARG A 306 -24.21 -31.29 -17.25
CA ARG A 306 -25.63 -30.99 -17.04
C ARG A 306 -26.38 -30.97 -18.36
N ASP A 307 -25.77 -30.46 -19.43
CA ASP A 307 -26.40 -30.33 -20.74
C ASP A 307 -26.49 -31.69 -21.43
N VAL A 308 -25.42 -32.49 -21.42
CA VAL A 308 -25.44 -33.90 -21.87
C VAL A 308 -26.49 -34.73 -21.11
N ARG A 309 -26.73 -34.47 -19.81
CA ARG A 309 -27.79 -35.14 -19.05
C ARG A 309 -29.20 -34.69 -19.43
N GLN A 310 -29.38 -33.43 -19.84
CA GLN A 310 -30.65 -32.93 -20.37
C GLN A 310 -30.92 -33.54 -21.76
N GLU A 311 -29.89 -33.65 -22.60
CA GLU A 311 -29.97 -34.34 -23.90
C GLU A 311 -30.23 -35.84 -23.73
N GLU A 312 -29.53 -36.54 -22.82
CA GLU A 312 -29.75 -37.96 -22.53
C GLU A 312 -31.17 -38.22 -21.99
N ALA A 313 -31.67 -37.35 -21.09
CA ALA A 313 -33.05 -37.42 -20.62
C ALA A 313 -34.07 -37.21 -21.76
N ARG A 314 -33.87 -36.17 -22.58
CA ARG A 314 -34.74 -35.88 -23.73
C ARG A 314 -34.71 -37.01 -24.77
N LEU A 315 -33.54 -37.52 -25.13
CA LEU A 315 -33.39 -38.66 -26.05
C LEU A 315 -34.01 -39.94 -25.46
N THR A 316 -33.98 -40.11 -24.14
CA THR A 316 -34.69 -41.20 -23.46
C THR A 316 -36.22 -41.04 -23.55
N GLU A 317 -36.75 -39.83 -23.39
CA GLU A 317 -38.18 -39.54 -23.60
C GLU A 317 -38.61 -39.74 -25.05
N GLU A 318 -37.82 -39.27 -26.03
CA GLU A 318 -38.03 -39.49 -27.46
C GLU A 318 -37.97 -40.98 -27.81
N TYR A 319 -36.97 -41.72 -27.32
CA TYR A 319 -36.86 -43.17 -27.51
C TYR A 319 -38.05 -43.92 -26.91
N GLN A 320 -38.46 -43.60 -25.67
CA GLN A 320 -39.67 -44.18 -25.09
C GLN A 320 -40.94 -43.81 -25.90
N GLY A 321 -41.00 -42.60 -26.46
CA GLY A 321 -42.07 -42.17 -27.37
C GLY A 321 -42.14 -43.05 -28.62
N VAL A 322 -41.00 -43.26 -29.28
CA VAL A 322 -40.88 -44.15 -30.46
C VAL A 322 -41.19 -45.61 -30.08
N CYS A 323 -40.76 -46.10 -28.92
CA CYS A 323 -41.12 -47.44 -28.44
C CYS A 323 -42.63 -47.60 -28.23
N ARG A 324 -43.32 -46.60 -27.66
CA ARG A 324 -44.80 -46.60 -27.53
C ARG A 324 -45.48 -46.58 -28.90
N GLN A 325 -44.99 -45.76 -29.84
CA GLN A 325 -45.50 -45.74 -31.21
C GLN A 325 -45.30 -47.09 -31.92
N LEU A 326 -44.12 -47.71 -31.77
CA LEU A 326 -43.80 -49.02 -32.34
C LEU A 326 -44.65 -50.14 -31.70
N GLN A 327 -44.96 -50.06 -30.40
CA GLN A 327 -45.90 -50.96 -29.73
C GLN A 327 -47.34 -50.80 -30.27
N ASN A 328 -47.80 -49.57 -30.45
CA ASN A 328 -49.12 -49.28 -31.03
C ASN A 328 -49.22 -49.74 -32.49
N VAL A 329 -48.16 -49.60 -33.28
CA VAL A 329 -48.10 -50.12 -34.67
C VAL A 329 -48.07 -51.65 -34.70
N ASN A 330 -47.31 -52.29 -33.80
CA ASN A 330 -47.30 -53.77 -33.72
C ASN A 330 -48.64 -54.34 -33.26
N THR A 331 -49.32 -53.72 -32.30
CA THR A 331 -50.66 -54.16 -31.86
C THR A 331 -51.69 -53.96 -32.97
N ALA A 332 -51.74 -52.80 -33.64
CA ALA A 332 -52.62 -52.59 -34.79
C ALA A 332 -52.32 -53.55 -35.97
N LEU A 333 -51.05 -53.97 -36.15
CA LEU A 333 -50.65 -54.95 -37.15
C LEU A 333 -50.98 -56.39 -36.73
N GLN A 334 -50.96 -56.70 -35.43
CA GLN A 334 -51.49 -57.95 -34.88
C GLN A 334 -53.01 -58.03 -35.05
N GLU A 335 -53.75 -56.97 -34.70
CA GLU A 335 -55.20 -56.85 -34.91
C GLU A 335 -55.56 -57.05 -36.40
N CYS A 336 -54.89 -56.34 -37.32
CA CYS A 336 -55.07 -56.54 -38.77
C CYS A 336 -54.78 -57.99 -39.23
N ASN A 337 -53.78 -58.66 -38.64
CA ASN A 337 -53.46 -60.04 -38.97
C ASN A 337 -54.51 -61.01 -38.41
N GLU A 338 -54.97 -60.82 -37.17
CA GLU A 338 -56.02 -61.63 -36.54
C GLU A 338 -57.35 -61.47 -37.28
N GLU A 339 -57.71 -60.26 -37.73
CA GLU A 339 -58.85 -60.03 -38.61
C GLU A 339 -58.69 -60.75 -39.96
N ASN A 340 -57.52 -60.67 -40.59
CA ASN A 340 -57.25 -61.32 -41.88
C ASN A 340 -57.35 -62.85 -41.76
N ASP A 341 -56.79 -63.43 -40.69
CA ASP A 341 -56.96 -64.83 -40.30
C ASP A 341 -58.45 -65.21 -40.11
N LEU A 342 -59.23 -64.34 -39.47
CA LEU A 342 -60.69 -64.51 -39.28
C LEU A 342 -61.44 -64.48 -40.62
N TRP A 343 -61.06 -63.59 -41.53
CA TRP A 343 -61.62 -63.51 -42.88
C TRP A 343 -61.23 -64.72 -43.74
N GLN A 344 -59.99 -65.20 -43.66
CA GLN A 344 -59.57 -66.43 -44.32
C GLN A 344 -60.37 -67.65 -43.83
N ARG A 345 -60.53 -67.81 -42.50
CA ARG A 345 -61.39 -68.85 -41.91
C ARG A 345 -62.82 -68.78 -42.45
N ARG A 346 -63.44 -67.59 -42.43
CA ARG A 346 -64.78 -67.36 -43.00
C ARG A 346 -64.88 -67.68 -44.50
N VAL A 347 -63.83 -67.40 -45.28
CA VAL A 347 -63.76 -67.75 -46.71
C VAL A 347 -63.70 -69.27 -46.90
N TYR A 348 -62.90 -69.99 -46.11
CA TYR A 348 -62.86 -71.46 -46.16
C TYR A 348 -64.20 -72.10 -45.71
N GLU A 349 -64.82 -71.58 -44.66
CA GLU A 349 -66.16 -72.00 -44.20
C GLU A 349 -67.22 -71.81 -45.29
N ARG A 350 -67.31 -70.60 -45.88
CA ARG A 350 -68.26 -70.33 -46.97
C ARG A 350 -67.95 -71.13 -48.24
N ALA A 351 -66.69 -71.41 -48.56
CA ALA A 351 -66.33 -72.28 -49.68
C ALA A 351 -66.78 -73.74 -49.44
N ALA A 352 -66.62 -74.24 -48.21
CA ALA A 352 -67.11 -75.56 -47.83
C ALA A 352 -68.66 -75.65 -47.88
N GLU A 353 -69.36 -74.63 -47.39
CA GLU A 353 -70.83 -74.51 -47.53
C GLU A 353 -71.27 -74.49 -49.00
N LEU A 354 -70.57 -73.72 -49.86
CA LEU A 354 -70.86 -73.66 -51.30
C LEU A 354 -70.68 -75.02 -51.97
N HIS A 355 -69.61 -75.75 -51.66
CA HIS A 355 -69.42 -77.11 -52.16
C HIS A 355 -70.45 -78.11 -51.63
N ALA A 356 -70.88 -77.99 -50.36
CA ALA A 356 -71.95 -78.81 -49.81
C ALA A 356 -73.29 -78.54 -50.54
N GLN A 357 -73.63 -77.27 -50.79
CA GLN A 357 -74.82 -76.90 -51.55
C GLN A 357 -74.75 -77.35 -53.02
N GLN A 358 -73.59 -77.28 -53.67
CA GLN A 358 -73.37 -77.82 -55.01
C GLN A 358 -73.57 -79.35 -55.04
N ALA A 359 -73.09 -80.08 -54.03
CA ALA A 359 -73.28 -81.52 -53.90
C ALA A 359 -74.75 -81.91 -53.66
N GLU A 360 -75.45 -81.17 -52.80
CA GLU A 360 -76.90 -81.29 -52.59
C GLU A 360 -77.67 -81.11 -53.89
N VAL A 361 -77.45 -80.01 -54.61
CA VAL A 361 -78.09 -79.70 -55.91
C VAL A 361 -77.80 -80.79 -56.94
N ALA A 362 -76.55 -81.26 -57.03
CA ALA A 362 -76.19 -82.37 -57.91
C ALA A 362 -76.90 -83.68 -57.52
N SER A 363 -77.14 -83.94 -56.24
CA SER A 363 -77.90 -85.11 -55.76
C SER A 363 -79.39 -85.00 -56.12
N VAL A 364 -80.00 -83.82 -55.94
CA VAL A 364 -81.40 -83.54 -56.26
C VAL A 364 -81.62 -83.64 -57.77
N HIS A 365 -80.71 -83.11 -58.59
CA HIS A 365 -80.78 -83.24 -60.05
C HIS A 365 -80.72 -84.71 -60.50
N ARG A 366 -79.88 -85.55 -59.88
CA ARG A 366 -79.86 -87.01 -60.14
C ARG A 366 -81.18 -87.69 -59.75
N ARG A 367 -81.85 -87.24 -58.67
CA ARG A 367 -83.18 -87.75 -58.27
C ARG A 367 -84.26 -87.34 -59.29
N TYR A 368 -84.25 -86.08 -59.73
CA TYR A 368 -85.16 -85.56 -60.76
C TYR A 368 -85.06 -86.33 -62.08
N VAL A 369 -83.85 -86.51 -62.62
CA VAL A 369 -83.62 -87.26 -63.87
C VAL A 369 -84.07 -88.73 -63.76
N LYS A 370 -83.95 -89.36 -62.59
CA LYS A 370 -84.49 -90.70 -62.35
C LYS A 370 -86.02 -90.71 -62.37
N ALA A 371 -86.68 -89.78 -61.69
CA ALA A 371 -88.14 -89.68 -61.65
C ALA A 371 -88.74 -89.43 -63.04
N GLN A 372 -88.14 -88.53 -63.83
CA GLN A 372 -88.61 -88.20 -65.18
C GLN A 372 -88.64 -89.44 -66.10
N LYS A 373 -87.60 -90.29 -66.05
CA LYS A 373 -87.55 -91.56 -66.81
C LYS A 373 -88.63 -92.57 -66.41
N VAL A 374 -89.06 -92.58 -65.14
CA VAL A 374 -90.16 -93.44 -64.67
C VAL A 374 -91.50 -92.96 -65.22
N VAL A 375 -91.73 -91.64 -65.26
CA VAL A 375 -92.96 -91.05 -65.82
C VAL A 375 -93.11 -91.39 -67.31
N GLU A 376 -92.05 -91.25 -68.11
CA GLU A 376 -92.06 -91.65 -69.52
C GLU A 376 -92.42 -93.13 -69.73
N ALA A 377 -91.87 -94.03 -68.90
CA ALA A 377 -92.13 -95.46 -69.00
C ALA A 377 -93.60 -95.81 -68.69
N LEU A 378 -94.20 -95.14 -67.70
CA LEU A 378 -95.62 -95.33 -67.36
C LEU A 378 -96.56 -94.78 -68.45
N GLN A 379 -96.23 -93.63 -69.05
CA GLN A 379 -97.00 -93.07 -70.17
C GLN A 379 -97.04 -94.02 -71.38
N ARG A 380 -95.89 -94.60 -71.76
CA ARG A 380 -95.81 -95.60 -72.84
C ARG A 380 -96.65 -96.86 -72.54
N ARG A 381 -96.71 -97.30 -71.27
CA ARG A 381 -97.51 -98.46 -70.86
C ARG A 381 -99.02 -98.23 -70.99
N ASN A 382 -99.52 -97.05 -70.60
CA ASN A 382 -100.96 -96.75 -70.69
C ASN A 382 -101.47 -96.73 -72.14
N ALA A 383 -100.67 -96.24 -73.09
CA ALA A 383 -101.05 -96.21 -74.51
C ALA A 383 -101.34 -97.61 -75.09
N VAL A 384 -100.64 -98.65 -74.64
CA VAL A 384 -100.85 -100.04 -75.09
C VAL A 384 -102.14 -100.64 -74.49
N MET A 385 -102.48 -100.29 -73.24
CA MET A 385 -103.63 -100.85 -72.53
C MET A 385 -104.98 -100.45 -73.15
N GLU A 386 -105.10 -99.23 -73.68
CA GLU A 386 -106.37 -98.77 -74.26
C GLU A 386 -106.68 -99.44 -75.61
N VAL A 387 -105.68 -99.67 -76.47
CA VAL A 387 -105.86 -100.38 -77.76
C VAL A 387 -106.44 -101.78 -77.55
N GLN A 388 -105.95 -102.50 -76.54
CA GLN A 388 -106.39 -103.87 -76.22
C GLN A 388 -107.84 -103.97 -75.72
N LYS A 389 -108.43 -102.87 -75.22
CA LYS A 389 -109.85 -102.86 -74.81
C LYS A 389 -110.79 -102.85 -76.01
N SER A 390 -110.49 -102.04 -77.04
CA SER A 390 -111.34 -101.90 -78.23
C SER A 390 -111.58 -103.25 -78.93
N GLU A 391 -110.52 -104.03 -79.12
CA GLU A 391 -110.56 -105.31 -79.85
C GLU A 391 -111.36 -106.43 -79.17
N GLN A 392 -111.74 -106.27 -77.90
CA GLN A 392 -112.49 -107.27 -77.13
C GLN A 392 -114.00 -107.09 -77.25
N VAL A 393 -114.48 -105.89 -77.61
CA VAL A 393 -115.92 -105.56 -77.60
C VAL A 393 -116.63 -106.09 -78.84
N GLU A 394 -116.04 -105.94 -80.03
CA GLU A 394 -116.67 -106.35 -81.31
C GLU A 394 -116.96 -107.86 -81.35
N LYS A 395 -116.00 -108.68 -80.90
CA LYS A 395 -116.01 -110.15 -80.99
C LYS A 395 -117.13 -110.83 -80.20
N GLN A 396 -117.84 -110.12 -79.32
CA GLN A 396 -118.94 -110.69 -78.53
C GLN A 396 -120.30 -110.68 -79.25
N LEU A 397 -120.46 -109.87 -80.32
CA LEU A 397 -121.76 -109.69 -80.97
C LEU A 397 -122.12 -110.81 -81.97
N ASP A 398 -121.15 -111.30 -82.74
CA ASP A 398 -121.40 -112.25 -83.84
C ASP A 398 -121.88 -113.64 -83.37
N VAL A 399 -121.34 -114.13 -82.27
CA VAL A 399 -121.55 -115.52 -81.80
C VAL A 399 -123.00 -115.78 -81.39
N ALA A 400 -123.73 -114.74 -80.96
CA ALA A 400 -125.10 -114.87 -80.45
C ALA A 400 -126.15 -115.21 -81.53
N ALA A 401 -125.84 -115.01 -82.82
CA ALA A 401 -126.81 -115.15 -83.90
C ALA A 401 -127.05 -116.60 -84.36
N GLN A 402 -126.04 -117.47 -84.28
CA GLN A 402 -126.03 -118.75 -85.01
C GLN A 402 -126.74 -119.91 -84.29
N LEU A 403 -126.95 -119.83 -82.96
CA LEU A 403 -127.38 -120.98 -82.16
C LEU A 403 -128.87 -121.37 -82.31
N LYS A 404 -129.69 -120.57 -83.01
CA LYS A 404 -131.16 -120.66 -82.95
C LYS A 404 -131.84 -121.46 -84.08
N SER A 405 -131.12 -121.96 -85.08
CA SER A 405 -131.73 -122.61 -86.27
C SER A 405 -131.95 -124.12 -86.13
N GLU A 406 -131.05 -124.85 -85.46
CA GLU A 406 -130.94 -126.31 -85.63
C GLU A 406 -131.93 -127.16 -84.82
N GLU A 407 -132.51 -126.63 -83.74
CA GLU A 407 -133.27 -127.44 -82.77
C GLU A 407 -134.63 -127.97 -83.31
N ALA A 408 -135.14 -127.43 -84.41
CA ALA A 408 -136.50 -127.68 -84.88
C ALA A 408 -136.73 -129.02 -85.62
N ALA A 409 -135.68 -129.64 -86.19
CA ALA A 409 -135.86 -130.68 -87.21
C ALA A 409 -136.13 -132.11 -86.67
N LEU A 410 -135.75 -132.42 -85.43
CA LEU A 410 -135.53 -133.82 -84.99
C LEU A 410 -136.83 -134.58 -84.59
N ALA A 411 -137.96 -133.90 -84.41
CA ALA A 411 -139.08 -134.44 -83.64
C ALA A 411 -140.00 -135.46 -84.35
N LEU A 412 -140.09 -135.44 -85.68
CA LEU A 412 -141.21 -136.09 -86.41
C LEU A 412 -141.08 -137.59 -86.67
N ALA A 413 -139.86 -138.15 -86.71
CA ALA A 413 -139.62 -139.48 -87.29
C ALA A 413 -140.12 -140.69 -86.47
N LYS A 414 -140.43 -140.54 -85.17
CA LYS A 414 -140.53 -141.69 -84.24
C LYS A 414 -141.89 -142.40 -84.12
N ARG A 415 -142.93 -142.02 -84.88
CA ARG A 415 -144.33 -142.48 -84.62
C ARG A 415 -144.86 -143.66 -85.47
N ALA A 416 -144.22 -144.06 -86.56
CA ALA A 416 -144.83 -144.98 -87.54
C ALA A 416 -144.77 -146.49 -87.23
N ALA A 417 -143.87 -146.96 -86.36
CA ALA A 417 -143.40 -148.35 -86.36
C ALA A 417 -144.11 -149.35 -85.43
N ARG A 418 -145.34 -149.09 -84.94
CA ARG A 418 -145.93 -149.82 -83.79
C ARG A 418 -147.14 -150.75 -84.03
N THR A 419 -147.73 -150.79 -85.21
CA THR A 419 -149.09 -151.39 -85.40
C THR A 419 -149.16 -152.76 -86.09
N ALA A 420 -148.06 -153.30 -86.62
CA ALA A 420 -148.11 -154.49 -87.51
C ALA A 420 -148.05 -155.87 -86.80
N ALA A 421 -147.94 -155.94 -85.47
CA ALA A 421 -147.42 -157.13 -84.78
C ALA A 421 -148.46 -158.09 -84.15
N GLN A 422 -149.77 -157.87 -84.30
CA GLN A 422 -150.78 -158.48 -83.41
C GLN A 422 -151.59 -159.68 -83.95
N THR A 423 -151.53 -160.03 -85.23
CA THR A 423 -152.50 -160.97 -85.85
C THR A 423 -152.08 -162.44 -85.97
N ALA A 424 -150.90 -162.83 -85.46
CA ALA A 424 -150.31 -164.16 -85.71
C ALA A 424 -150.46 -165.20 -84.57
N VAL A 425 -151.33 -164.97 -83.58
CA VAL A 425 -151.31 -165.70 -82.29
C VAL A 425 -152.32 -166.86 -82.17
N SER A 426 -153.55 -166.69 -82.62
CA SER A 426 -154.73 -167.40 -82.08
C SER A 426 -155.01 -168.83 -82.55
N VAL A 427 -154.09 -169.50 -83.27
CA VAL A 427 -154.30 -170.87 -83.80
C VAL A 427 -153.49 -171.93 -83.03
N ARG A 428 -152.67 -171.53 -82.06
CA ARG A 428 -151.75 -172.44 -81.34
C ARG A 428 -152.24 -172.96 -79.99
N GLU A 429 -153.45 -172.61 -79.55
CA GLU A 429 -153.82 -172.73 -78.14
C GLU A 429 -154.52 -174.05 -77.77
N GLU A 430 -155.37 -174.63 -78.62
CA GLU A 430 -156.22 -175.78 -78.25
C GLU A 430 -155.46 -177.10 -78.00
N VAL A 431 -154.30 -177.31 -78.63
CA VAL A 431 -153.49 -178.53 -78.45
C VAL A 431 -152.69 -178.52 -77.13
N ASN A 432 -152.36 -177.34 -76.60
CA ASN A 432 -151.47 -177.22 -75.43
C ASN A 432 -152.09 -177.76 -74.13
N ILE A 433 -153.42 -177.71 -74.01
CA ILE A 433 -154.14 -177.91 -72.74
C ILE A 433 -153.92 -179.33 -72.17
N LEU A 434 -153.81 -180.35 -73.03
CA LEU A 434 -153.63 -181.74 -72.59
C LEU A 434 -152.17 -182.14 -72.33
N GLN A 435 -151.18 -181.39 -72.82
CA GLN A 435 -149.75 -181.66 -72.55
C GLN A 435 -149.24 -180.98 -71.26
N GLN A 436 -149.93 -179.95 -70.77
CA GLN A 436 -149.53 -179.21 -69.57
C GLN A 436 -149.66 -180.04 -68.27
N GLN A 437 -150.59 -181.00 -68.22
CA GLN A 437 -150.84 -181.77 -66.98
C GLN A 437 -149.70 -182.74 -66.63
N ILE A 438 -149.10 -183.41 -67.63
CA ILE A 438 -147.99 -184.35 -67.41
C ILE A 438 -146.67 -183.62 -67.12
N THR A 439 -146.48 -182.42 -67.66
CA THR A 439 -145.23 -181.65 -67.49
C THR A 439 -145.14 -180.92 -66.14
N GLY A 440 -146.26 -180.71 -65.44
CA GLY A 440 -146.30 -180.04 -64.15
C GLY A 440 -145.54 -180.78 -63.03
N GLU A 441 -145.79 -182.08 -62.85
CA GLU A 441 -145.21 -182.86 -61.75
C GLU A 441 -143.68 -182.99 -61.86
N ALA A 442 -143.15 -183.08 -63.09
CA ALA A 442 -141.71 -183.12 -63.34
C ALA A 442 -141.01 -181.78 -63.05
N ALA A 443 -141.69 -180.65 -63.26
CA ALA A 443 -141.10 -179.32 -63.07
C ALA A 443 -140.81 -178.99 -61.59
N GLU A 444 -141.67 -179.43 -60.67
CA GLU A 444 -141.52 -179.16 -59.24
C GLU A 444 -140.29 -179.85 -58.61
N GLN A 445 -139.97 -181.08 -59.04
CA GLN A 445 -138.77 -181.77 -58.53
C GLN A 445 -137.48 -181.04 -58.95
N HIS A 446 -137.42 -180.52 -60.18
CA HIS A 446 -136.26 -179.76 -60.66
C HIS A 446 -136.05 -178.42 -59.93
N ARG A 447 -137.14 -177.71 -59.58
CA ARG A 447 -137.06 -176.44 -58.82
C ARG A 447 -136.42 -176.63 -57.45
N ASN A 448 -136.85 -177.65 -56.71
CA ASN A 448 -136.32 -177.95 -55.37
C ASN A 448 -134.83 -178.35 -55.41
N ALA A 449 -134.39 -179.06 -56.45
CA ALA A 449 -132.97 -179.39 -56.63
C ALA A 449 -132.10 -178.14 -56.89
N ALA A 450 -132.58 -177.19 -57.71
CA ALA A 450 -131.84 -175.97 -58.03
C ALA A 450 -131.69 -175.02 -56.82
N TRP A 451 -132.74 -174.85 -56.01
CA TRP A 451 -132.71 -173.98 -54.83
C TRP A 451 -131.65 -174.40 -53.80
N LEU A 452 -131.46 -175.72 -53.63
CA LEU A 452 -130.46 -176.29 -52.71
C LEU A 452 -129.00 -176.06 -53.17
N THR A 453 -128.72 -175.84 -54.46
CA THR A 453 -127.35 -175.56 -54.92
C THR A 453 -126.97 -174.10 -54.71
N GLU A 454 -127.90 -173.16 -54.93
CA GLU A 454 -127.70 -171.73 -54.70
C GLU A 454 -127.33 -171.43 -53.23
N LYS A 455 -128.09 -171.99 -52.28
CA LYS A 455 -127.84 -171.78 -50.83
C LYS A 455 -126.49 -172.30 -50.37
N ARG A 456 -125.98 -173.39 -50.98
CA ARG A 456 -124.62 -173.91 -50.74
C ARG A 456 -123.53 -173.02 -51.33
N GLY A 457 -123.82 -172.26 -52.40
CA GLY A 457 -122.92 -171.24 -52.92
C GLY A 457 -122.79 -170.03 -51.99
N GLN A 458 -123.92 -169.55 -51.47
CA GLN A 458 -123.99 -168.37 -50.59
C GLN A 458 -123.23 -168.55 -49.27
N LEU A 459 -123.25 -169.75 -48.67
CA LEU A 459 -122.50 -170.04 -47.45
C LEU A 459 -120.98 -169.89 -47.64
N ARG A 460 -120.40 -170.48 -48.70
CA ARG A 460 -118.94 -170.43 -48.94
C ARG A 460 -118.40 -169.02 -49.16
N ALA A 461 -119.20 -168.15 -49.78
CA ALA A 461 -118.83 -166.75 -49.99
C ALA A 461 -118.73 -165.98 -48.67
N LEU A 462 -119.62 -166.27 -47.71
CA LEU A 462 -119.58 -165.66 -46.37
C LEU A 462 -118.39 -166.19 -45.56
N GLU A 463 -118.08 -167.49 -45.64
CA GLU A 463 -116.92 -168.11 -45.00
C GLU A 463 -115.61 -167.43 -45.42
N SER A 464 -115.39 -167.22 -46.73
CA SER A 464 -114.17 -166.56 -47.24
C SER A 464 -114.04 -165.08 -46.89
N VAL A 465 -115.16 -164.41 -46.60
CA VAL A 465 -115.17 -163.00 -46.17
C VAL A 465 -114.78 -162.90 -44.70
N LEU A 466 -115.28 -163.80 -43.85
CA LEU A 466 -114.93 -163.83 -42.42
C LEU A 466 -113.41 -164.02 -42.20
N THR A 467 -112.78 -164.96 -42.91
CA THR A 467 -111.33 -165.20 -42.78
C THR A 467 -110.50 -163.96 -43.16
N SER A 468 -110.92 -163.21 -44.18
CA SER A 468 -110.21 -161.97 -44.57
C SER A 468 -110.28 -160.86 -43.52
N PHE A 469 -111.39 -160.77 -42.76
CA PHE A 469 -111.50 -159.83 -41.65
C PHE A 469 -110.63 -160.24 -40.45
N GLU A 470 -110.52 -161.54 -40.16
CA GLU A 470 -109.62 -162.04 -39.09
C GLU A 470 -108.14 -161.72 -39.38
N GLU A 471 -107.70 -161.85 -40.64
CA GLU A 471 -106.35 -161.48 -41.06
C GLU A 471 -106.07 -159.97 -40.91
N HIS A 472 -107.01 -159.10 -41.29
CA HIS A 472 -106.87 -157.65 -41.13
C HIS A 472 -106.85 -157.20 -39.66
N ILE A 473 -107.62 -157.85 -38.78
CA ILE A 473 -107.56 -157.59 -37.33
C ILE A 473 -106.18 -157.96 -36.78
N GLN A 474 -105.59 -159.09 -37.21
CA GLN A 474 -104.23 -159.47 -36.78
C GLN A 474 -103.14 -158.52 -37.30
N GLN A 475 -103.30 -157.91 -38.48
CA GLN A 475 -102.36 -156.92 -39.02
C GLN A 475 -102.39 -155.63 -38.19
N THR A 476 -103.58 -155.03 -38.04
CA THR A 476 -103.76 -153.76 -37.30
C THR A 476 -103.33 -153.83 -35.84
N HIS A 477 -103.52 -154.97 -35.16
CA HIS A 477 -103.01 -155.19 -33.79
C HIS A 477 -101.47 -155.17 -33.71
N ARG A 478 -100.74 -155.60 -34.74
CA ARG A 478 -99.26 -155.57 -34.77
C ARG A 478 -98.74 -154.15 -34.99
N GLU A 479 -99.40 -153.39 -35.86
CA GLU A 479 -99.10 -151.98 -36.12
C GLU A 479 -99.31 -151.12 -34.87
N LEU A 480 -100.45 -151.29 -34.18
CA LEU A 480 -100.74 -150.64 -32.90
C LEU A 480 -99.66 -150.92 -31.85
N TYR A 481 -99.22 -152.16 -31.72
CA TYR A 481 -98.17 -152.55 -30.77
C TYR A 481 -96.82 -151.87 -31.05
N ALA A 482 -96.41 -151.82 -32.33
CA ALA A 482 -95.19 -151.12 -32.73
C ALA A 482 -95.24 -149.62 -32.38
N VAL A 483 -96.34 -148.94 -32.73
CA VAL A 483 -96.54 -147.52 -32.44
C VAL A 483 -96.54 -147.24 -30.93
N THR A 484 -97.09 -148.14 -30.09
CA THR A 484 -97.02 -147.98 -28.63
C THR A 484 -95.58 -148.05 -28.09
N GLN A 485 -94.73 -148.94 -28.61
CA GLN A 485 -93.33 -149.02 -28.19
C GLN A 485 -92.51 -147.78 -28.61
N GLU A 486 -92.76 -147.25 -29.81
CA GLU A 486 -92.11 -146.00 -30.27
C GLU A 486 -92.51 -144.81 -29.41
N ALA A 487 -93.79 -144.72 -29.00
CA ALA A 487 -94.29 -143.69 -28.09
C ALA A 487 -93.60 -143.75 -26.73
N GLU A 488 -93.55 -144.92 -26.08
CA GLU A 488 -92.85 -145.12 -24.80
C GLU A 488 -91.35 -144.75 -24.87
N PHE A 489 -90.67 -145.16 -25.95
CA PHE A 489 -89.26 -144.82 -26.17
C PHE A 489 -89.05 -143.30 -26.34
N SER A 490 -89.96 -142.62 -27.05
CA SER A 490 -89.92 -141.17 -27.22
C SER A 490 -90.11 -140.41 -25.90
N GLU A 491 -91.04 -140.86 -25.05
CA GLU A 491 -91.31 -140.24 -23.75
C GLU A 491 -90.15 -140.46 -22.77
N ALA A 492 -89.57 -141.66 -22.75
CA ALA A 492 -88.38 -141.98 -21.97
C ALA A 492 -87.16 -141.14 -22.41
N ARG A 493 -87.02 -140.85 -23.72
CA ARG A 493 -85.99 -139.94 -24.24
C ARG A 493 -86.24 -138.49 -23.83
N ALA A 494 -87.48 -138.01 -23.91
CA ALA A 494 -87.85 -136.66 -23.49
C ALA A 494 -87.57 -136.41 -21.99
N LYS A 495 -87.97 -137.35 -21.12
CA LYS A 495 -87.70 -137.29 -19.67
C LYS A 495 -86.20 -137.20 -19.37
N LYS A 496 -85.35 -138.00 -20.04
CA LYS A 496 -83.88 -137.94 -19.88
C LYS A 496 -83.29 -136.59 -20.26
N GLN A 497 -83.79 -135.96 -21.35
CA GLN A 497 -83.32 -134.63 -21.76
C GLN A 497 -83.77 -133.54 -20.79
N ALA A 498 -85.01 -133.59 -20.29
CA ALA A 498 -85.50 -132.64 -19.29
C ALA A 498 -84.66 -132.65 -17.99
N PHE A 499 -84.30 -133.85 -17.49
CA PHE A 499 -83.38 -133.98 -16.35
C PHE A 499 -81.98 -133.40 -16.64
N ALA A 500 -81.43 -133.63 -17.84
CA ALA A 500 -80.14 -133.08 -18.23
C ALA A 500 -80.15 -131.53 -18.29
N CYS A 501 -81.21 -130.94 -18.85
CA CYS A 501 -81.37 -129.47 -18.88
C CYS A 501 -81.49 -128.87 -17.47
N ALA A 502 -82.28 -129.47 -16.58
CA ALA A 502 -82.39 -129.01 -15.18
C ALA A 502 -81.05 -129.08 -14.44
N HIS A 503 -80.28 -130.16 -14.66
CA HIS A 503 -78.97 -130.34 -14.03
C HIS A 503 -77.91 -129.36 -14.57
N LEU A 504 -78.00 -128.98 -15.84
CA LEU A 504 -77.16 -127.93 -16.44
C LEU A 504 -77.52 -126.53 -15.92
N LEU A 505 -78.80 -126.20 -15.78
CA LEU A 505 -79.23 -124.90 -15.23
C LEU A 505 -78.70 -124.71 -13.80
N SER A 506 -78.89 -125.69 -12.93
CA SER A 506 -78.32 -125.64 -11.58
C SER A 506 -76.79 -125.57 -11.58
N SER A 507 -76.11 -126.17 -12.57
CA SER A 507 -74.66 -126.02 -12.74
C SER A 507 -74.24 -124.60 -13.16
N VAL A 508 -75.09 -123.86 -13.88
CA VAL A 508 -74.84 -122.46 -14.26
C VAL A 508 -75.08 -121.54 -13.06
N GLU A 509 -76.21 -121.68 -12.36
CA GLU A 509 -76.55 -120.90 -11.16
C GLU A 509 -75.46 -120.99 -10.09
N ASN A 510 -74.92 -122.19 -9.84
CA ASN A 510 -73.79 -122.38 -8.92
C ASN A 510 -72.50 -121.68 -9.39
N LYS A 511 -72.25 -121.61 -10.72
CA LYS A 511 -71.08 -120.92 -11.27
C LYS A 511 -71.22 -119.40 -11.28
N GLU A 512 -72.42 -118.87 -11.46
CA GLU A 512 -72.72 -117.45 -11.29
C GLU A 512 -72.53 -117.03 -9.83
N ALA A 513 -72.96 -117.86 -8.87
CA ALA A 513 -72.71 -117.64 -7.44
C ALA A 513 -71.21 -117.70 -7.06
N GLU A 514 -70.45 -118.65 -7.62
CA GLU A 514 -68.98 -118.68 -7.46
C GLU A 514 -68.32 -117.41 -8.02
N LEU A 515 -68.69 -116.99 -9.24
CA LEU A 515 -68.14 -115.80 -9.88
C LEU A 515 -68.42 -114.53 -9.07
N ALA A 516 -69.66 -114.33 -8.60
CA ALA A 516 -70.01 -113.19 -7.75
C ALA A 516 -69.21 -113.16 -6.43
N HIS A 517 -68.92 -114.33 -5.85
CA HIS A 517 -68.05 -114.43 -4.67
C HIS A 517 -66.59 -114.06 -5.00
N TYR A 518 -66.06 -114.54 -6.14
CA TYR A 518 -64.71 -114.20 -6.58
C TYR A 518 -64.56 -112.71 -6.93
N GLU A 519 -65.53 -112.10 -7.61
CA GLU A 519 -65.56 -110.65 -7.89
C GLU A 519 -65.57 -109.84 -6.59
N GLY A 520 -66.41 -110.21 -5.62
CA GLY A 520 -66.40 -109.62 -4.27
C GLY A 520 -65.00 -109.70 -3.63
N SER A 521 -64.39 -110.89 -3.62
CA SER A 521 -63.05 -111.09 -3.06
C SER A 521 -61.97 -110.27 -3.78
N LEU A 522 -62.10 -110.07 -5.10
CA LEU A 522 -61.18 -109.27 -5.90
C LEU A 522 -61.29 -107.78 -5.52
N THR A 523 -62.50 -107.26 -5.37
CA THR A 523 -62.71 -105.86 -4.94
C THR A 523 -62.18 -105.61 -3.52
N GLU A 524 -62.31 -106.57 -2.60
CA GLU A 524 -61.68 -106.49 -1.28
C GLU A 524 -60.15 -106.46 -1.36
N VAL A 525 -59.54 -107.31 -2.18
CA VAL A 525 -58.08 -107.34 -2.36
C VAL A 525 -57.58 -106.06 -3.00
N GLU A 526 -58.26 -105.53 -4.02
CA GLU A 526 -57.95 -104.22 -4.60
C GLU A 526 -58.06 -103.08 -3.58
N ALA A 527 -59.09 -103.07 -2.73
CA ALA A 527 -59.26 -102.06 -1.69
C ALA A 527 -58.10 -102.12 -0.67
N ARG A 528 -57.69 -103.33 -0.26
CA ARG A 528 -56.54 -103.54 0.64
C ARG A 528 -55.21 -103.10 -0.01
N ILE A 529 -55.01 -103.36 -1.30
CA ILE A 529 -53.82 -102.90 -2.05
C ILE A 529 -53.79 -101.37 -2.12
N LYS A 530 -54.91 -100.72 -2.47
CA LYS A 530 -55.02 -99.24 -2.53
C LYS A 530 -54.76 -98.59 -1.17
N GLN A 531 -55.25 -99.20 -0.08
CA GLN A 531 -54.94 -98.77 1.29
C GLN A 531 -53.45 -98.92 1.65
N GLN A 532 -52.81 -100.03 1.25
CA GLN A 532 -51.38 -100.25 1.49
C GLN A 532 -50.50 -99.29 0.67
N GLN A 533 -50.88 -98.99 -0.58
CA GLN A 533 -50.20 -97.99 -1.42
C GLN A 533 -50.24 -96.60 -0.77
N ALA A 534 -51.42 -96.13 -0.36
CA ALA A 534 -51.57 -94.84 0.32
C ALA A 534 -50.76 -94.75 1.63
N LEU A 535 -50.69 -95.83 2.41
CA LEU A 535 -49.88 -95.88 3.64
C LEU A 535 -48.36 -95.83 3.34
N LEU A 536 -47.91 -96.52 2.29
CA LEU A 536 -46.51 -96.47 1.84
C LEU A 536 -46.13 -95.07 1.32
N GLU A 537 -47.01 -94.42 0.56
CA GLU A 537 -46.83 -93.05 0.09
C GLU A 537 -46.75 -92.06 1.26
N SER A 538 -47.60 -92.19 2.29
CA SER A 538 -47.52 -91.39 3.52
C SER A 538 -46.16 -91.57 4.21
N MET A 539 -45.72 -92.81 4.44
CA MET A 539 -44.43 -93.07 5.12
C MET A 539 -43.22 -92.58 4.30
N VAL A 540 -43.29 -92.61 2.96
CA VAL A 540 -42.25 -92.04 2.09
C VAL A 540 -42.25 -90.51 2.17
N ALA A 541 -43.42 -89.87 2.17
CA ALA A 541 -43.55 -88.43 2.33
C ALA A 541 -43.02 -87.97 3.70
N GLU A 542 -43.46 -88.59 4.79
CA GLU A 542 -42.98 -88.34 6.16
C GLU A 542 -41.46 -88.47 6.26
N ARG A 543 -40.89 -89.61 5.82
CA ARG A 543 -39.44 -89.83 5.78
C ARG A 543 -38.71 -88.69 5.05
N ASN A 544 -39.23 -88.24 3.91
CA ASN A 544 -38.61 -87.17 3.13
C ASN A 544 -38.69 -85.81 3.86
N THR A 545 -39.78 -85.51 4.58
CA THR A 545 -39.85 -84.32 5.44
C THR A 545 -38.84 -84.38 6.59
N TYR A 546 -38.69 -85.52 7.28
CA TYR A 546 -37.71 -85.68 8.35
C TYR A 546 -36.26 -85.56 7.86
N ILE A 547 -35.94 -86.10 6.67
CA ILE A 547 -34.63 -85.91 6.04
C ILE A 547 -34.39 -84.43 5.69
N SER A 548 -35.40 -83.73 5.19
CA SER A 548 -35.32 -82.28 4.91
C SER A 548 -35.05 -81.49 6.18
N HIS A 549 -35.86 -81.69 7.24
CA HIS A 549 -35.68 -81.03 8.53
C HIS A 549 -34.32 -81.34 9.17
N TYR A 550 -33.84 -82.59 9.11
CA TYR A 550 -32.52 -82.96 9.62
C TYR A 550 -31.38 -82.24 8.87
N ASN A 551 -31.47 -82.15 7.54
CA ASN A 551 -30.49 -81.42 6.74
C ASN A 551 -30.52 -79.90 7.02
N GLN A 552 -31.70 -79.31 7.15
CA GLN A 552 -31.86 -77.90 7.55
C GLN A 552 -31.28 -77.62 8.94
N LEU A 553 -31.54 -78.48 9.92
CA LEU A 553 -30.98 -78.37 11.27
C LEU A 553 -29.45 -78.52 11.26
N LYS A 554 -28.90 -79.44 10.45
CA LYS A 554 -27.46 -79.63 10.30
C LYS A 554 -26.78 -78.43 9.63
N GLN A 555 -27.39 -77.87 8.58
CA GLN A 555 -26.93 -76.63 7.92
C GLN A 555 -26.97 -75.46 8.92
N GLY A 556 -28.11 -75.22 9.57
CA GLY A 556 -28.28 -74.18 10.58
C GLY A 556 -27.27 -74.29 11.73
N LEU A 557 -26.98 -75.51 12.23
CA LEU A 557 -25.95 -75.72 13.24
C LEU A 557 -24.55 -75.32 12.75
N SER A 558 -24.18 -75.70 11.52
CA SER A 558 -22.89 -75.32 10.92
C SER A 558 -22.77 -73.80 10.68
N GLU A 559 -23.86 -73.15 10.25
CA GLU A 559 -23.93 -71.69 10.16
C GLU A 559 -23.76 -71.02 11.51
N GLN A 560 -24.45 -71.49 12.56
CA GLN A 560 -24.29 -70.91 13.90
C GLN A 560 -22.86 -71.10 14.42
N GLN A 561 -22.24 -72.27 14.24
CA GLN A 561 -20.83 -72.49 14.60
C GLN A 561 -19.88 -71.52 13.86
N HIS A 562 -20.13 -71.26 12.57
CA HIS A 562 -19.35 -70.28 11.81
C HIS A 562 -19.61 -68.83 12.30
N ARG A 563 -20.87 -68.45 12.53
CA ARG A 563 -21.26 -67.14 13.07
C ARG A 563 -20.66 -66.90 14.46
N PHE A 564 -20.67 -67.89 15.36
CA PHE A 564 -20.01 -67.83 16.67
C PHE A 564 -18.49 -67.67 16.54
N SER A 565 -17.86 -68.37 15.61
CA SER A 565 -16.41 -68.26 15.35
C SER A 565 -16.03 -66.85 14.87
N LEU A 566 -16.82 -66.29 13.93
CA LEU A 566 -16.69 -64.90 13.47
C LEU A 566 -16.91 -63.90 14.61
N LEU A 567 -17.92 -64.11 15.47
CA LEU A 567 -18.17 -63.26 16.63
C LEU A 567 -17.00 -63.31 17.61
N LEU A 568 -16.43 -64.49 17.88
CA LEU A 568 -15.30 -64.66 18.79
C LEU A 568 -14.06 -63.91 18.25
N ALA A 569 -13.75 -64.06 16.97
CA ALA A 569 -12.69 -63.33 16.30
C ALA A 569 -12.92 -61.81 16.31
N LYS A 570 -14.16 -61.35 16.09
CA LYS A 570 -14.52 -59.92 16.18
C LYS A 570 -14.37 -59.38 17.60
N VAL A 571 -14.75 -60.14 18.63
CA VAL A 571 -14.57 -59.76 20.04
C VAL A 571 -13.08 -59.71 20.42
N GLN A 572 -12.26 -60.65 19.95
CA GLN A 572 -10.79 -60.61 20.13
C GLN A 572 -10.17 -59.39 19.44
N SER A 573 -10.57 -59.12 18.18
CA SER A 573 -10.16 -57.94 17.43
C SER A 573 -10.50 -56.64 18.17
N MET A 574 -11.76 -56.49 18.63
CA MET A 574 -12.21 -55.32 19.38
C MET A 574 -11.49 -55.18 20.73
N ARG A 575 -11.26 -56.28 21.47
CA ARG A 575 -10.44 -56.26 22.70
C ARG A 575 -9.03 -55.75 22.43
N SER A 576 -8.38 -56.19 21.34
CA SER A 576 -7.04 -55.70 20.97
C SER A 576 -7.04 -54.22 20.57
N SER A 577 -8.09 -53.75 19.90
CA SER A 577 -8.28 -52.36 19.51
C SER A 577 -8.49 -51.46 20.74
N ILE A 578 -9.36 -51.86 21.66
CA ILE A 578 -9.59 -51.16 22.94
C ILE A 578 -8.32 -51.12 23.79
N GLN A 579 -7.53 -52.20 23.84
CA GLN A 579 -6.24 -52.21 24.54
C GLN A 579 -5.19 -51.30 23.90
N LYS A 580 -5.14 -51.20 22.56
CA LYS A 580 -4.29 -50.21 21.86
C LYS A 580 -4.75 -48.79 22.20
N ARG A 581 -6.02 -48.46 21.96
CA ARG A 581 -6.58 -47.14 22.23
C ARG A 581 -6.45 -46.72 23.70
N GLY A 582 -6.53 -47.66 24.64
CA GLY A 582 -6.30 -47.45 26.07
C GLY A 582 -4.83 -47.25 26.47
N LYS A 583 -3.86 -47.56 25.60
CA LYS A 583 -2.46 -47.12 25.71
C LYS A 583 -2.29 -45.74 25.07
N ASP A 584 -2.80 -45.56 23.86
CA ASP A 584 -2.73 -44.29 23.10
C ASP A 584 -3.29 -43.13 23.94
N VAL A 585 -4.50 -43.28 24.51
CA VAL A 585 -5.15 -42.28 25.36
C VAL A 585 -4.33 -41.96 26.62
N LYS A 586 -3.52 -42.89 27.15
CA LYS A 586 -2.62 -42.59 28.28
C LYS A 586 -1.41 -41.75 27.85
N LEU A 587 -0.88 -42.00 26.66
CA LEU A 587 0.20 -41.19 26.07
C LEU A 587 -0.31 -39.79 25.74
N GLU A 588 -1.48 -39.67 25.09
CA GLU A 588 -2.18 -38.41 24.84
C GLU A 588 -2.41 -37.60 26.13
N VAL A 589 -2.96 -38.24 27.18
CA VAL A 589 -3.19 -37.57 28.47
C VAL A 589 -1.87 -37.10 29.12
N ALA A 590 -0.79 -37.88 29.03
CA ALA A 590 0.53 -37.44 29.52
C ALA A 590 1.10 -36.26 28.69
N HIS A 591 0.94 -36.29 27.37
CA HIS A 591 1.39 -35.20 26.49
C HIS A 591 0.59 -33.91 26.73
N ILE A 592 -0.73 -34.02 26.91
CA ILE A 592 -1.62 -32.92 27.29
C ILE A 592 -1.28 -32.39 28.68
N GLN A 593 -0.85 -33.23 29.62
CA GLN A 593 -0.37 -32.76 30.93
C GLN A 593 0.94 -31.97 30.81
N LEU A 594 1.91 -32.44 30.02
CA LEU A 594 3.16 -31.72 29.75
C LEU A 594 2.90 -30.36 29.08
N LEU A 595 2.07 -30.32 28.04
CA LEU A 595 1.67 -29.08 27.36
C LEU A 595 0.93 -28.11 28.30
N ARG A 596 0.16 -28.61 29.27
CA ARG A 596 -0.48 -27.80 30.32
C ARG A 596 0.50 -27.28 31.37
N GLN A 597 1.62 -27.96 31.62
CA GLN A 597 2.70 -27.46 32.47
C GLN A 597 3.48 -26.36 31.74
N GLN A 598 3.94 -26.63 30.52
CA GLN A 598 4.62 -25.66 29.65
C GLN A 598 3.77 -24.40 29.42
N ARG A 599 2.45 -24.54 29.22
CA ARG A 599 1.55 -23.38 29.12
C ARG A 599 1.57 -22.52 30.40
N LYS A 600 1.53 -23.13 31.59
CA LYS A 600 1.57 -22.39 32.87
C LYS A 600 2.92 -21.71 33.10
N GLU A 601 4.02 -22.35 32.70
CA GLU A 601 5.37 -21.79 32.74
C GLU A 601 5.48 -20.57 31.81
N LEU A 602 4.96 -20.67 30.58
CA LEU A 602 4.89 -19.56 29.63
C LEU A 602 3.96 -18.44 30.12
N GLU A 603 2.80 -18.75 30.70
CA GLU A 603 1.92 -17.76 31.32
C GLU A 603 2.61 -17.02 32.48
N ALA A 604 3.33 -17.74 33.35
CA ALA A 604 4.12 -17.14 34.41
C ALA A 604 5.22 -16.22 33.85
N HIS A 605 6.02 -16.70 32.88
CA HIS A 605 7.03 -15.89 32.20
C HIS A 605 6.43 -14.64 31.54
N VAL A 606 5.28 -14.74 30.87
CA VAL A 606 4.59 -13.58 30.29
C VAL A 606 4.21 -12.56 31.37
N THR A 607 3.67 -12.99 32.51
CA THR A 607 3.37 -12.05 33.61
C THR A 607 4.62 -11.39 34.21
N ASP A 608 5.74 -12.10 34.30
CA ASP A 608 7.00 -11.54 34.77
C ASP A 608 7.66 -10.60 33.75
N TYR A 609 7.59 -10.91 32.45
CA TYR A 609 7.99 -9.96 31.40
C TYR A 609 7.09 -8.72 31.40
N GLN A 610 5.77 -8.87 31.54
CA GLN A 610 4.85 -7.73 31.70
C GLN A 610 5.22 -6.87 32.91
N ARG A 611 5.48 -7.46 34.08
CA ARG A 611 5.96 -6.74 35.27
C ARG A 611 7.27 -5.99 35.02
N ARG A 612 8.26 -6.65 34.39
CA ARG A 612 9.56 -6.04 34.02
C ARG A 612 9.41 -4.89 33.01
N THR A 613 8.46 -4.98 32.09
CA THR A 613 8.14 -3.89 31.15
C THR A 613 7.45 -2.73 31.87
N HIS A 614 6.46 -2.99 32.73
CA HIS A 614 5.76 -1.94 33.48
C HIS A 614 6.70 -1.21 34.47
N THR A 615 7.65 -1.90 35.11
CA THR A 615 8.65 -1.24 35.96
C THR A 615 9.62 -0.41 35.12
N ARG A 616 10.10 -0.92 33.98
CA ARG A 616 10.94 -0.14 33.05
C ARG A 616 10.23 1.08 32.47
N GLN A 617 8.95 0.97 32.14
CA GLN A 617 8.11 2.10 31.71
C GLN A 617 8.04 3.16 32.80
N ARG A 618 7.68 2.80 34.03
CA ARG A 618 7.66 3.74 35.18
C ARG A 618 9.02 4.40 35.43
N CYS A 619 10.13 3.67 35.28
CA CYS A 619 11.46 4.25 35.36
C CYS A 619 11.76 5.22 34.20
N ALA A 620 11.33 4.91 32.98
CA ALA A 620 11.46 5.83 31.84
C ALA A 620 10.57 7.07 31.99
N ASP A 621 9.36 6.94 32.53
CA ASP A 621 8.46 8.05 32.83
C ASP A 621 9.03 8.96 33.93
N ALA A 622 9.66 8.38 34.96
CA ALA A 622 10.35 9.11 36.03
C ALA A 622 11.59 9.84 35.51
N LEU A 623 12.47 9.15 34.76
CA LEU A 623 13.63 9.77 34.10
C LEU A 623 13.19 10.85 33.10
N GLY A 624 12.05 10.68 32.43
CA GLY A 624 11.45 11.70 31.56
C GLY A 624 11.02 12.95 32.32
N GLN A 625 10.47 12.80 33.53
CA GLN A 625 10.15 13.92 34.43
C GLN A 625 11.41 14.58 34.99
N GLU A 626 12.42 13.80 35.40
CA GLU A 626 13.72 14.32 35.84
C GLU A 626 14.41 15.11 34.72
N ILE A 627 14.40 14.63 33.48
CA ILE A 627 14.93 15.35 32.30
C ILE A 627 14.15 16.66 32.06
N GLN A 628 12.83 16.70 32.28
CA GLN A 628 12.05 17.94 32.19
C GLN A 628 12.41 18.94 33.30
N GLN A 629 12.58 18.47 34.54
CA GLN A 629 13.01 19.29 35.67
C GLN A 629 14.44 19.84 35.46
N LEU A 630 15.37 19.00 35.02
CA LEU A 630 16.74 19.40 34.70
C LEU A 630 16.79 20.40 33.53
N ARG A 631 15.91 20.27 32.53
CA ARG A 631 15.78 21.27 31.45
C ARG A 631 15.24 22.60 31.95
N ALA A 632 14.30 22.61 32.89
CA ALA A 632 13.83 23.83 33.54
C ALA A 632 14.97 24.50 34.33
N VAL A 633 15.68 23.76 35.18
CA VAL A 633 16.84 24.26 35.94
C VAL A 633 17.95 24.80 35.02
N LEU A 634 18.21 24.15 33.89
CA LEU A 634 19.17 24.64 32.89
C LEU A 634 18.69 25.93 32.19
N SER A 635 17.37 26.08 31.97
CA SER A 635 16.79 27.32 31.43
C SER A 635 16.89 28.46 32.45
N ASP A 636 16.52 28.20 33.71
CA ASP A 636 16.63 29.17 34.80
C ASP A 636 18.09 29.61 35.00
N ALA A 637 19.04 28.67 34.95
CA ALA A 637 20.47 28.95 35.01
C ALA A 637 21.00 29.72 33.78
N ALA A 638 20.46 29.47 32.58
CA ALA A 638 20.77 30.28 31.39
C ALA A 638 20.25 31.72 31.55
N ASP A 639 19.02 31.90 32.05
CA ASP A 639 18.47 33.22 32.33
C ASP A 639 19.18 33.92 33.51
N GLU A 640 19.64 33.18 34.53
CA GLU A 640 20.47 33.74 35.61
C GLU A 640 21.85 34.16 35.12
N THR A 641 22.54 33.33 34.34
CA THR A 641 23.85 33.69 33.77
C THR A 641 23.72 34.86 32.79
N ALA A 642 22.66 34.93 31.98
CA ALA A 642 22.37 36.10 31.16
C ALA A 642 22.06 37.37 31.99
N ARG A 643 21.32 37.24 33.10
CA ARG A 643 21.09 38.35 34.06
C ARG A 643 22.37 38.80 34.75
N GLN A 644 23.26 37.88 35.12
CA GLN A 644 24.57 38.18 35.70
C GLN A 644 25.51 38.83 34.69
N GLN A 645 25.59 38.33 33.45
CA GLN A 645 26.40 38.93 32.38
C GLN A 645 26.00 40.39 32.11
N ARG A 646 24.70 40.70 32.06
CA ARG A 646 24.20 42.08 31.94
C ARG A 646 24.69 42.95 33.10
N ARG A 647 24.48 42.51 34.35
CA ARG A 647 24.97 43.23 35.55
C ARG A 647 26.49 43.44 35.54
N CYS A 648 27.27 42.44 35.12
CA CYS A 648 28.72 42.58 34.97
C CYS A 648 29.10 43.61 33.90
N HIS A 649 28.37 43.64 32.78
CA HIS A 649 28.56 44.65 31.74
C HIS A 649 28.20 46.06 32.24
N ASP A 650 27.09 46.22 32.95
CA ASP A 650 26.67 47.47 33.57
C ASP A 650 27.71 47.97 34.59
N VAL A 651 28.20 47.10 35.49
CA VAL A 651 29.26 47.41 36.45
C VAL A 651 30.59 47.77 35.77
N VAL A 652 30.94 47.12 34.65
CA VAL A 652 32.11 47.51 33.85
C VAL A 652 31.91 48.89 33.22
N HIS A 653 30.72 49.21 32.69
CA HIS A 653 30.43 50.57 32.19
C HIS A 653 30.47 51.63 33.29
N GLU A 654 30.00 51.33 34.50
CA GLU A 654 30.10 52.22 35.65
C GLU A 654 31.56 52.41 36.09
N LYS A 655 32.31 51.32 36.24
CA LYS A 655 33.75 51.36 36.55
C LYS A 655 34.52 52.18 35.50
N ASP A 656 34.23 52.00 34.22
CA ASP A 656 34.85 52.74 33.12
C ASP A 656 34.43 54.23 33.09
N ARG A 657 33.20 54.56 33.49
CA ARG A 657 32.76 55.96 33.69
C ARG A 657 33.50 56.60 34.86
N LEU A 658 33.66 55.88 35.97
CA LEU A 658 34.40 56.33 37.14
C LEU A 658 35.90 56.50 36.83
N ASP A 659 36.54 55.56 36.13
CA ASP A 659 37.94 55.68 35.68
C ASP A 659 38.13 56.92 34.79
N ARG A 660 37.20 57.20 33.88
CA ARG A 660 37.22 58.43 33.05
C ARG A 660 37.03 59.70 33.91
N GLN A 661 36.16 59.67 34.92
CA GLN A 661 35.98 60.80 35.84
C GLN A 661 37.21 61.03 36.72
N VAL A 662 37.81 59.98 37.29
CA VAL A 662 39.01 60.03 38.12
C VAL A 662 40.21 60.49 37.31
N THR A 663 40.42 59.96 36.10
CA THR A 663 41.54 60.41 35.23
C THR A 663 41.35 61.84 34.75
N ASN A 664 40.12 62.30 34.46
CA ASN A 664 39.86 63.72 34.18
C ASN A 664 40.11 64.60 35.41
N ARG A 665 39.62 64.22 36.59
CA ARG A 665 39.86 64.97 37.84
C ARG A 665 41.33 65.00 38.23
N ALA A 666 42.09 63.94 37.97
CA ALA A 666 43.55 63.93 38.14
C ALA A 666 44.25 64.90 37.18
N ARG A 667 43.83 64.99 35.91
CA ARG A 667 44.34 65.99 34.95
C ARG A 667 43.98 67.40 35.36
N GLU A 668 42.74 67.65 35.80
CA GLU A 668 42.28 68.94 36.32
C GLU A 668 43.10 69.37 37.55
N LEU A 669 43.28 68.48 38.53
CA LEU A 669 44.12 68.74 39.71
C LEU A 669 45.58 69.01 39.33
N HIS A 670 46.15 68.25 38.38
CA HIS A 670 47.51 68.48 37.93
C HIS A 670 47.66 69.86 37.24
N ALA A 671 46.70 70.24 36.39
CA ALA A 671 46.66 71.57 35.79
C ALA A 671 46.51 72.69 36.83
N LEU A 672 45.69 72.49 37.87
CA LEU A 672 45.55 73.42 39.00
C LEU A 672 46.85 73.50 39.84
N TYR A 673 47.56 72.40 40.04
CA TYR A 673 48.87 72.41 40.72
C TYR A 673 49.94 73.13 39.91
N GLU A 674 49.99 72.98 38.57
CA GLU A 674 50.92 73.74 37.74
C GLU A 674 50.53 75.23 37.64
N GLN A 675 49.24 75.57 37.64
CA GLN A 675 48.77 76.96 37.78
C GLN A 675 49.17 77.55 39.13
N ALA A 676 49.00 76.82 40.23
CA ALA A 676 49.41 77.26 41.56
C ALA A 676 50.94 77.42 41.67
N ARG A 677 51.72 76.49 41.10
CA ARG A 677 53.20 76.58 41.04
C ARG A 677 53.69 77.78 40.24
N THR A 678 53.11 78.03 39.06
CA THR A 678 53.48 79.18 38.22
C THR A 678 53.04 80.50 38.82
N GLN A 679 51.90 80.55 39.52
CA GLN A 679 51.52 81.71 40.33
C GLN A 679 52.47 81.91 41.52
N GLN A 680 52.87 80.84 42.21
CA GLN A 680 53.79 80.92 43.36
C GLN A 680 55.19 81.40 42.95
N SER A 681 55.75 80.89 41.84
CA SER A 681 57.05 81.35 41.34
C SER A 681 57.00 82.78 40.80
N LEU A 682 55.89 83.19 40.17
CA LEU A 682 55.65 84.57 39.76
C LEU A 682 55.55 85.51 40.98
N LEU A 683 54.84 85.10 42.03
CA LEU A 683 54.76 85.86 43.30
C LEU A 683 56.13 85.98 43.97
N GLN A 684 56.91 84.90 44.06
CA GLN A 684 58.27 84.93 44.62
C GLN A 684 59.21 85.83 43.80
N HIS A 685 59.08 85.82 42.47
CA HIS A 685 59.85 86.73 41.61
C HIS A 685 59.48 88.19 41.85
N HIS A 686 58.18 88.52 41.91
CA HIS A 686 57.73 89.87 42.24
C HIS A 686 58.08 90.29 43.68
N GLU A 687 58.02 89.39 44.66
CA GLU A 687 58.47 89.62 46.03
C GLU A 687 59.97 89.97 46.06
N GLY A 688 60.80 89.26 45.27
CA GLY A 688 62.21 89.63 45.07
C GLY A 688 62.37 91.05 44.50
N LEU A 689 61.65 91.37 43.42
CA LEU A 689 61.67 92.71 42.81
C LEU A 689 61.18 93.81 43.76
N TYR A 690 60.13 93.57 44.55
CA TYR A 690 59.64 94.50 45.56
C TYR A 690 60.64 94.70 46.70
N ASN A 691 61.31 93.62 47.17
CA ASN A 691 62.36 93.72 48.18
C ASN A 691 63.58 94.51 47.66
N ASP A 692 63.97 94.34 46.41
CA ASP A 692 65.06 95.13 45.81
C ASP A 692 64.67 96.60 45.59
N GLN A 693 63.42 96.88 45.21
CA GLN A 693 62.90 98.25 45.18
C GLN A 693 62.83 98.87 46.60
N ALA A 694 62.44 98.11 47.61
CA ALA A 694 62.43 98.56 49.01
C ALA A 694 63.84 98.90 49.49
N ARG A 695 64.84 98.03 49.26
CA ARG A 695 66.26 98.30 49.55
C ARG A 695 66.79 99.54 48.82
N GLN A 696 66.40 99.75 47.56
CA GLN A 696 66.75 100.95 46.81
C GLN A 696 66.12 102.21 47.42
N LEU A 697 64.85 102.15 47.85
CA LEU A 697 64.17 103.24 48.55
C LEU A 697 64.79 103.53 49.92
N GLU A 698 65.13 102.51 50.71
CA GLU A 698 65.87 102.65 51.98
C GLU A 698 67.25 103.29 51.76
N HIS A 699 67.99 102.87 50.72
CA HIS A 699 69.28 103.46 50.39
C HIS A 699 69.15 104.92 49.95
N LEU A 700 68.13 105.27 49.14
CA LEU A 700 67.85 106.65 48.74
C LEU A 700 67.35 107.51 49.91
N GLN A 701 66.58 106.96 50.85
CA GLN A 701 66.20 107.62 52.10
C GLN A 701 67.43 107.90 52.98
N TYR A 702 68.33 106.92 53.10
CA TYR A 702 69.59 107.10 53.84
C TYR A 702 70.50 108.15 53.18
N GLN A 703 70.67 108.10 51.86
CA GLN A 703 71.42 109.12 51.10
C GLN A 703 70.81 110.52 51.27
N THR A 704 69.49 110.67 51.09
CA THR A 704 68.82 111.98 51.24
C THR A 704 68.88 112.50 52.67
N LEU A 705 68.85 111.63 53.69
CA LEU A 705 69.05 112.00 55.09
C LEU A 705 70.52 112.40 55.36
N GLN A 706 71.51 111.72 54.79
CA GLN A 706 72.91 112.16 54.83
C GLN A 706 73.10 113.53 54.15
N PHE A 707 72.55 113.73 52.95
CA PHE A 707 72.62 115.02 52.25
C PHE A 707 71.89 116.13 53.01
N ALA A 708 70.77 115.84 53.69
CA ALA A 708 70.09 116.79 54.57
C ALA A 708 70.96 117.16 55.79
N GLN A 709 71.63 116.21 56.43
CA GLN A 709 72.58 116.48 57.51
C GLN A 709 73.78 117.31 57.04
N GLN A 710 74.36 116.99 55.87
CA GLN A 710 75.44 117.77 55.27
C GLN A 710 74.98 119.20 54.92
N LEU A 711 73.79 119.36 54.34
CA LEU A 711 73.19 120.67 54.07
C LEU A 711 72.98 121.48 55.35
N GLU A 712 72.55 120.85 56.45
CA GLU A 712 72.35 121.55 57.72
C GLU A 712 73.67 121.92 58.40
N GLN A 713 74.70 121.05 58.34
CA GLN A 713 76.06 121.40 58.76
C GLN A 713 76.60 122.60 57.95
N MET A 714 76.38 122.62 56.64
CA MET A 714 76.78 123.73 55.77
C MET A 714 75.96 125.00 56.04
N ARG A 715 74.66 124.89 56.33
CA ARG A 715 73.82 126.02 56.78
C ARG A 715 74.33 126.61 58.09
N MET A 716 74.69 125.78 59.07
CA MET A 716 75.26 126.25 60.34
C MET A 716 76.63 126.95 60.13
N PHE A 717 77.47 126.42 59.24
CA PHE A 717 78.70 127.12 58.81
C PHE A 717 78.41 128.47 58.13
N VAL A 718 77.43 128.52 57.22
CA VAL A 718 77.03 129.75 56.51
C VAL A 718 76.37 130.77 57.45
N ALA A 719 75.57 130.33 58.41
CA ALA A 719 74.97 131.18 59.45
C ALA A 719 76.02 131.82 60.37
N ARG A 720 77.17 131.17 60.54
CA ARG A 720 78.34 131.70 61.27
C ARG A 720 79.24 132.60 60.42
N LEU A 721 79.11 132.62 59.09
CA LEU A 721 79.89 133.51 58.23
C LEU A 721 79.63 135.01 58.48
N PRO A 722 78.41 135.51 58.72
CA PRO A 722 78.17 136.88 59.17
C PRO A 722 78.93 137.25 60.44
N GLU A 723 78.90 136.39 61.47
CA GLU A 723 79.63 136.61 62.73
C GLU A 723 81.15 136.63 62.50
N LEU A 724 81.67 135.64 61.76
CA LEU A 724 83.09 135.57 61.40
C LEU A 724 83.52 136.76 60.53
N ARG A 725 82.65 137.27 59.65
CA ARG A 725 82.88 138.51 58.89
C ARG A 725 82.87 139.74 59.80
N VAL A 726 81.99 139.82 60.81
CA VAL A 726 82.00 140.92 61.78
C VAL A 726 83.25 140.85 62.66
N LEU A 727 83.66 139.67 63.13
CA LEU A 727 84.90 139.47 63.87
C LEU A 727 86.14 139.79 63.02
N LEU A 728 86.19 139.36 61.76
CA LEU A 728 87.26 139.71 60.82
C LEU A 728 87.27 141.20 60.51
N ASN A 729 86.11 141.84 60.32
CA ASN A 729 85.98 143.28 60.12
C ASN A 729 86.40 144.06 61.38
N ASN A 730 86.11 143.56 62.57
CA ASN A 730 86.53 144.19 63.83
C ASN A 730 88.04 144.01 64.03
N ALA A 731 88.60 142.81 63.87
CA ALA A 731 90.04 142.56 63.95
C ALA A 731 90.83 143.32 62.87
N THR A 732 90.30 143.47 61.65
CA THR A 732 90.94 144.30 60.61
C THR A 732 90.76 145.80 60.87
N ARG A 733 89.64 146.24 61.46
CA ARG A 733 89.48 147.62 61.97
C ARG A 733 90.38 147.90 63.17
N GLU A 734 90.65 146.94 64.03
CA GLU A 734 91.58 147.05 65.16
C GLU A 734 93.03 147.07 64.65
N LEU A 735 93.38 146.21 63.70
CA LEU A 735 94.66 146.27 62.99
C LEU A 735 94.83 147.59 62.22
N GLN A 736 93.77 148.11 61.59
CA GLN A 736 93.78 149.43 60.94
C GLN A 736 93.86 150.56 61.96
N ARG A 737 93.15 150.49 63.08
CA ARG A 737 93.22 151.47 64.17
C ARG A 737 94.61 151.49 64.78
N GLU A 738 95.24 150.35 65.05
CA GLU A 738 96.60 150.33 65.58
C GLU A 738 97.64 150.74 64.54
N ARG A 739 97.46 150.42 63.24
CA ARG A 739 98.28 151.00 62.16
C ARG A 739 98.14 152.52 62.09
N VAL A 740 96.91 153.04 62.05
CA VAL A 740 96.59 154.47 61.99
C VAL A 740 96.94 155.18 63.29
N ARG A 741 96.94 154.50 64.44
CA ARG A 741 97.37 155.04 65.73
C ARG A 741 98.89 155.05 65.85
N VAL A 742 99.60 154.07 65.30
CA VAL A 742 101.06 154.14 65.13
C VAL A 742 101.42 155.27 64.16
N GLN A 743 100.73 155.40 63.03
CA GLN A 743 100.96 156.51 62.08
C GLN A 743 100.58 157.86 62.71
N ALA A 744 99.42 158.01 63.35
CA ALA A 744 99.02 159.26 64.01
C ALA A 744 99.93 159.59 65.20
N LEU A 745 100.39 158.63 66.00
CA LEU A 745 101.38 158.90 67.06
C LEU A 745 102.77 159.24 66.51
N LEU A 746 103.08 158.88 65.25
CA LEU A 746 104.26 159.37 64.54
C LEU A 746 104.01 160.79 63.96
N ASP A 747 102.82 161.04 63.40
CA ASP A 747 102.48 162.29 62.71
C ASP A 747 102.11 163.44 63.69
N ASP A 748 101.34 163.17 64.75
CA ASP A 748 101.03 164.10 65.86
C ASP A 748 102.28 164.44 66.67
N ALA A 749 103.30 163.56 66.69
CA ALA A 749 104.61 163.87 67.25
C ALA A 749 105.39 164.90 66.41
N TYR A 750 104.96 165.17 65.16
CA TYR A 750 105.42 166.28 64.35
C TYR A 750 104.42 167.47 64.33
N HIS A 751 103.10 167.25 64.22
CA HIS A 751 102.10 168.32 64.06
C HIS A 751 100.72 168.01 64.70
N PRO A 752 100.52 168.27 66.00
CA PRO A 752 99.25 167.99 66.68
C PRO A 752 98.17 169.06 66.37
N VAL A 753 97.00 168.64 65.87
CA VAL A 753 95.90 169.55 65.47
C VAL A 753 94.54 169.14 66.07
N ASN A 754 94.07 169.90 67.06
CA ASN A 754 92.75 169.70 67.69
C ASN A 754 91.62 170.42 66.92
N VAL A 755 90.71 169.71 66.27
CA VAL A 755 89.42 170.27 65.79
C VAL A 755 88.27 169.28 65.95
N HIS A 756 87.19 169.71 66.60
CA HIS A 756 85.88 169.04 66.61
C HIS A 756 84.91 169.73 65.62
N PRO A 757 84.40 169.03 64.59
CA PRO A 757 83.26 169.49 63.78
C PRO A 757 81.91 168.92 64.25
N TYR A 758 80.82 169.59 63.86
CA TYR A 758 79.47 169.44 64.41
C TYR A 758 78.67 168.19 63.95
N HIS A 759 77.59 167.92 64.69
CA HIS A 759 76.52 166.97 64.35
C HIS A 759 75.47 167.59 63.40
N GLU A 760 74.71 166.74 62.74
CA GLU A 760 73.38 166.99 62.11
C GLU A 760 73.21 168.14 61.10
N VAL A 761 73.18 167.78 59.81
CA VAL A 761 72.12 168.21 58.88
C VAL A 761 71.65 166.99 58.09
N ALA A 762 70.33 166.83 57.91
CA ALA A 762 69.72 165.67 57.26
C ALA A 762 69.70 165.76 55.72
N SER A 763 69.31 164.66 55.06
CA SER A 763 69.19 164.50 53.61
C SER A 763 68.36 165.61 52.94
N THR A 764 68.90 166.21 51.87
CA THR A 764 68.48 167.50 51.31
C THR A 764 67.32 167.47 50.30
N GLU A 765 66.76 166.31 49.94
CA GLU A 765 65.58 166.23 49.07
C GLU A 765 64.51 165.25 49.62
N PRO A 766 63.46 165.75 50.29
CA PRO A 766 62.36 164.90 50.77
C PRO A 766 61.47 164.40 49.62
N GLU A 767 61.38 165.13 48.51
CA GLU A 767 60.50 164.77 47.39
C GLU A 767 61.00 163.55 46.61
N THR A 768 62.30 163.45 46.33
CA THR A 768 62.87 162.26 45.67
C THR A 768 62.82 161.03 46.58
N TYR A 769 62.97 161.19 47.90
CA TYR A 769 62.73 160.11 48.86
C TYR A 769 61.27 159.64 48.89
N ALA A 770 60.31 160.56 48.93
CA ALA A 770 58.89 160.24 48.87
C ALA A 770 58.49 159.57 47.54
N LEU A 771 59.07 160.01 46.42
CA LEU A 771 58.89 159.39 45.11
C LEU A 771 59.46 157.95 45.11
N LEU A 772 60.63 157.73 45.70
CA LEU A 772 61.26 156.41 45.81
C LEU A 772 60.40 155.45 46.64
N GLN A 773 59.86 155.89 47.78
CA GLN A 773 58.92 155.09 48.57
C GLN A 773 57.64 154.75 47.77
N ARG A 774 57.10 155.71 47.00
CA ARG A 774 55.89 155.50 46.19
C ARG A 774 56.13 154.56 45.01
N VAL A 775 57.32 154.60 44.39
CA VAL A 775 57.77 153.62 43.38
C VAL A 775 57.88 152.23 44.01
N GLN A 776 58.50 152.08 45.18
CA GLN A 776 58.58 150.78 45.86
C GLN A 776 57.19 150.24 46.26
N GLY A 777 56.27 151.11 46.70
CA GLY A 777 54.89 150.74 46.98
C GLY A 777 54.16 150.23 45.74
N LEU A 778 54.27 150.95 44.61
CA LEU A 778 53.70 150.55 43.33
C LEU A 778 54.33 149.27 42.78
N GLN A 779 55.65 149.06 42.95
CA GLN A 779 56.32 147.80 42.58
C GLN A 779 55.78 146.62 43.38
N ARG A 780 55.61 146.75 44.70
CA ARG A 780 55.00 145.69 45.55
C ARG A 780 53.57 145.38 45.11
N ALA A 781 52.77 146.42 44.82
CA ALA A 781 51.41 146.25 44.32
C ALA A 781 51.36 145.58 42.93
N LEU A 782 52.27 145.95 42.01
CA LEU A 782 52.38 145.34 40.67
C LEU A 782 52.82 143.87 40.74
N VAL A 783 53.77 143.51 41.61
CA VAL A 783 54.16 142.12 41.84
C VAL A 783 52.99 141.31 42.39
N GLN A 784 52.26 141.81 43.40
CA GLN A 784 51.05 141.13 43.88
C GLN A 784 49.99 140.98 42.79
N ARG A 785 49.77 142.01 41.96
CA ARG A 785 48.80 141.99 40.85
C ARG A 785 49.21 140.98 39.77
N ARG A 786 50.50 140.84 39.49
CA ARG A 786 51.07 139.86 38.58
C ARG A 786 50.88 138.43 39.10
N ASN A 787 51.22 138.16 40.36
CA ASN A 787 51.06 136.84 40.96
C ASN A 787 49.59 136.37 40.91
N GLN A 788 48.64 137.26 41.23
CA GLN A 788 47.19 137.01 41.10
C GLN A 788 46.73 136.74 39.65
N LEU A 789 47.50 137.17 38.66
CA LEU A 789 47.25 136.94 37.23
C LEU A 789 47.79 135.57 36.81
N GLU A 790 49.01 135.24 37.23
CA GLU A 790 49.66 133.92 37.01
C GLU A 790 48.86 132.80 37.70
N GLU A 791 48.34 133.02 38.92
CA GLU A 791 47.41 132.12 39.62
C GLU A 791 46.12 131.88 38.82
N ARG A 792 45.56 132.93 38.19
CA ARG A 792 44.34 132.82 37.37
C ARG A 792 44.59 132.11 36.04
N GLU A 793 45.73 132.33 35.40
CA GLU A 793 46.14 131.55 34.22
C GLU A 793 46.29 130.06 34.56
N ALA A 794 46.91 129.73 35.70
CA ALA A 794 47.02 128.36 36.16
C ALA A 794 45.65 127.72 36.43
N ALA A 795 44.72 128.48 37.04
CA ALA A 795 43.35 128.04 37.25
C ALA A 795 42.62 127.75 35.93
N ILE A 796 42.71 128.65 34.94
CA ILE A 796 42.09 128.48 33.60
C ILE A 796 42.62 127.21 32.92
N ARG A 797 43.96 127.03 32.86
CA ARG A 797 44.60 125.84 32.28
C ARG A 797 44.09 124.54 32.94
N SER A 798 43.83 124.55 34.24
CA SER A 798 43.26 123.39 34.95
C SER A 798 41.81 123.06 34.54
N VAL A 799 41.01 124.08 34.21
CA VAL A 799 39.61 123.92 33.74
C VAL A 799 39.59 123.45 32.29
N GLU A 800 40.46 123.98 31.43
CA GLU A 800 40.62 123.52 30.04
C GLU A 800 41.04 122.05 29.98
N GLN A 801 41.99 121.63 30.83
CA GLN A 801 42.38 120.21 30.94
C GLN A 801 41.23 119.31 31.41
N ARG A 802 40.36 119.78 32.33
CA ARG A 802 39.16 119.05 32.73
C ARG A 802 38.14 118.96 31.59
N TYR A 803 37.94 120.04 30.84
CA TYR A 803 37.03 120.08 29.69
C TYR A 803 37.49 119.14 28.57
N MET A 804 38.79 119.12 28.24
CA MET A 804 39.33 118.18 27.25
C MET A 804 39.20 116.71 27.69
N LYS A 805 39.42 116.41 28.97
CA LYS A 805 39.18 115.07 29.53
C LYS A 805 37.70 114.67 29.44
N ALA A 806 36.78 115.58 29.77
CA ALA A 806 35.34 115.34 29.63
C ALA A 806 34.92 115.13 28.16
N LYS A 807 35.45 115.94 27.22
CA LYS A 807 35.19 115.76 25.79
C LYS A 807 35.68 114.41 25.27
N ALA A 808 36.85 113.95 25.74
CA ALA A 808 37.37 112.62 25.41
C ALA A 808 36.49 111.48 25.96
N THR A 809 35.98 111.58 27.19
CA THR A 809 35.11 110.53 27.75
C THR A 809 33.73 110.49 27.07
N VAL A 810 33.18 111.62 26.65
CA VAL A 810 31.93 111.67 25.87
C VAL A 810 32.11 111.01 24.49
N ALA A 811 33.27 111.19 23.83
CA ALA A 811 33.56 110.57 22.53
C ALA A 811 33.66 109.03 22.58
N HIS A 812 33.75 108.43 23.77
CA HIS A 812 33.73 106.97 23.97
C HIS A 812 32.37 106.41 24.41
N GLN A 813 31.32 107.24 24.53
CA GLN A 813 29.98 106.74 24.85
C GLN A 813 29.28 106.24 23.57
N PRO A 814 28.61 105.07 23.61
CA PRO A 814 28.00 104.47 22.42
C PRO A 814 26.88 105.36 21.85
N GLY A 815 26.95 105.61 20.54
CA GLY A 815 26.02 106.48 19.83
C GLY A 815 24.59 105.94 19.71
N PRO A 816 23.62 106.80 19.34
CA PRO A 816 22.19 106.44 19.25
C PRO A 816 21.89 105.30 18.26
N GLU A 817 22.74 105.09 17.26
CA GLU A 817 22.67 103.98 16.31
C GLU A 817 22.56 102.60 16.99
N ILE A 818 23.21 102.41 18.15
CA ILE A 818 23.13 101.14 18.90
C ILE A 818 21.76 100.98 19.59
N ALA A 819 21.13 102.08 19.99
CA ALA A 819 19.76 102.04 20.50
C ALA A 819 18.76 101.67 19.39
N GLU A 820 18.94 102.20 18.17
CA GLU A 820 18.11 101.83 17.01
C GLU A 820 18.24 100.34 16.69
N GLN A 821 19.46 99.80 16.64
CA GLN A 821 19.70 98.36 16.47
C GLN A 821 19.01 97.52 17.55
N LEU A 822 19.08 97.92 18.83
CA LEU A 822 18.38 97.24 19.92
C LEU A 822 16.85 97.25 19.72
N THR A 823 16.25 98.36 19.28
CA THR A 823 14.80 98.39 18.97
C THR A 823 14.43 97.49 17.80
N ALA A 824 15.28 97.40 16.76
CA ALA A 824 15.06 96.50 15.63
C ALA A 824 15.11 95.01 16.05
N TYR A 825 16.05 94.64 16.94
CA TYR A 825 16.10 93.28 17.50
C TYR A 825 14.87 92.98 18.39
N GLN A 826 14.41 93.93 19.21
CA GLN A 826 13.19 93.78 20.01
C GLN A 826 11.95 93.57 19.14
N GLN A 827 11.77 94.35 18.07
CA GLN A 827 10.65 94.17 17.13
C GLN A 827 10.67 92.80 16.45
N ASN A 828 11.84 92.29 16.07
CA ASN A 828 11.98 90.97 15.46
C ASN A 828 11.70 89.82 16.45
N LEU A 829 12.04 90.00 17.74
CA LEU A 829 11.64 89.09 18.81
C LEU A 829 10.12 89.01 18.96
N VAL A 830 9.42 90.15 18.95
CA VAL A 830 7.94 90.19 19.02
C VAL A 830 7.31 89.48 17.81
N LYS A 831 7.80 89.72 16.59
CA LYS A 831 7.32 89.05 15.37
C LYS A 831 7.48 87.53 15.43
N LYS A 832 8.63 87.02 15.92
CA LYS A 832 8.83 85.57 16.14
C LYS A 832 7.94 85.01 17.25
N GLY A 833 7.70 85.77 18.32
CA GLY A 833 6.74 85.41 19.37
C GLY A 833 5.30 85.27 18.88
N GLN A 834 4.88 86.09 17.91
CA GLN A 834 3.56 85.95 17.27
C GLN A 834 3.45 84.68 16.41
N HIS A 835 4.47 84.37 15.60
CA HIS A 835 4.51 83.12 14.81
C HIS A 835 4.46 81.87 15.69
N MET A 836 5.16 81.88 16.83
CA MET A 836 5.10 80.78 17.82
C MET A 836 3.68 80.53 18.35
N ARG A 837 2.90 81.58 18.62
CA ARG A 837 1.51 81.45 19.10
C ARG A 837 0.58 80.88 18.03
N GLN A 838 0.67 81.39 16.80
CA GLN A 838 -0.09 80.85 15.66
C GLN A 838 0.20 79.36 15.43
N MET A 839 1.45 78.93 15.62
CA MET A 839 1.84 77.53 15.51
C MET A 839 1.34 76.67 16.69
N GLN A 840 1.20 77.25 17.89
CA GLN A 840 0.58 76.60 19.05
C GLN A 840 -0.95 76.44 18.86
N GLU A 841 -1.64 77.50 18.43
CA GLU A 841 -3.07 77.49 18.10
C GLU A 841 -3.39 76.43 17.02
N ALA A 842 -2.55 76.31 15.98
CA ALA A 842 -2.69 75.27 14.97
C ALA A 842 -2.51 73.84 15.54
N LEU A 843 -1.55 73.64 16.45
CA LEU A 843 -1.34 72.34 17.11
C LEU A 843 -2.51 71.97 18.04
N GLU A 844 -3.11 72.94 18.72
CA GLU A 844 -4.32 72.73 19.53
C GLU A 844 -5.54 72.40 18.66
N PHE A 845 -5.70 73.07 17.51
CA PHE A 845 -6.73 72.74 16.52
C PHE A 845 -6.60 71.27 16.04
N PHE A 846 -5.40 70.84 15.62
CA PHE A 846 -5.20 69.44 15.17
C PHE A 846 -5.38 68.41 16.29
N ARG A 847 -5.03 68.74 17.54
CA ARG A 847 -5.36 67.90 18.72
C ARG A 847 -6.87 67.76 18.88
N SER A 848 -7.60 68.88 18.85
CA SER A 848 -9.07 68.86 18.98
C SER A 848 -9.76 68.06 17.88
N GLN A 849 -9.28 68.12 16.64
CA GLN A 849 -9.77 67.26 15.55
C GLN A 849 -9.48 65.77 15.83
N THR A 850 -8.25 65.46 16.28
CA THR A 850 -7.84 64.08 16.61
C THR A 850 -8.75 63.48 17.69
N ASP A 851 -9.12 64.26 18.71
CA ASP A 851 -10.00 63.80 19.79
C ASP A 851 -11.47 63.71 19.36
N GLN A 852 -11.94 64.59 18.46
CA GLN A 852 -13.25 64.41 17.79
C GLN A 852 -13.30 63.13 16.94
N PHE A 853 -12.21 62.77 16.25
CA PHE A 853 -12.12 61.51 15.51
C PHE A 853 -12.18 60.30 16.44
N LYS A 854 -11.45 60.30 17.57
CA LYS A 854 -11.54 59.26 18.60
C LYS A 854 -12.98 59.09 19.11
N ALA A 855 -13.60 60.18 19.56
CA ALA A 855 -14.97 60.16 20.09
C ALA A 855 -16.00 59.62 19.07
N ARG A 856 -15.87 59.97 17.79
CA ARG A 856 -16.68 59.36 16.71
C ARG A 856 -16.40 57.86 16.55
N HIS A 857 -15.14 57.45 16.65
CA HIS A 857 -14.73 56.05 16.54
C HIS A 857 -15.26 55.20 17.71
N ASP A 858 -15.32 55.77 18.91
CA ASP A 858 -15.87 55.12 20.10
C ASP A 858 -17.41 55.02 20.03
N VAL A 859 -18.11 56.09 19.61
CA VAL A 859 -19.57 56.03 19.34
C VAL A 859 -19.91 54.99 18.25
N LEU A 860 -19.06 54.81 17.25
CA LEU A 860 -19.23 53.75 16.24
C LEU A 860 -18.97 52.35 16.84
N ARG A 861 -17.98 52.19 17.73
CA ARG A 861 -17.73 50.94 18.47
C ARG A 861 -18.90 50.59 19.38
N ASP A 862 -19.45 51.56 20.10
CA ASP A 862 -20.60 51.36 20.99
C ASP A 862 -21.85 50.98 20.21
N ARG A 863 -22.13 51.63 19.07
CA ARG A 863 -23.22 51.23 18.16
C ARG A 863 -23.03 49.82 17.61
N LEU A 864 -21.79 49.39 17.30
CA LEU A 864 -21.51 48.01 16.92
C LEU A 864 -21.73 47.03 18.09
N ALA A 865 -21.41 47.41 19.32
CA ALA A 865 -21.69 46.62 20.53
C ALA A 865 -23.19 46.61 20.90
N GLU A 866 -23.94 47.67 20.60
CA GLU A 866 -25.41 47.69 20.70
C GLU A 866 -26.04 46.79 19.63
N MET A 867 -25.61 46.90 18.37
CA MET A 867 -26.06 46.00 17.29
C MET A 867 -25.72 44.53 17.58
N GLY A 868 -24.55 44.25 18.17
CA GLY A 868 -24.20 42.92 18.67
C GLY A 868 -25.13 42.45 19.80
N ARG A 869 -25.47 43.34 20.74
CA ARG A 869 -26.42 43.04 21.83
C ARG A 869 -27.85 42.85 21.35
N THR A 870 -28.34 43.65 20.38
CA THR A 870 -29.68 43.47 19.80
C THR A 870 -29.75 42.22 18.92
N TYR A 871 -28.69 41.87 18.20
CA TYR A 871 -28.61 40.60 17.46
C TYR A 871 -28.56 39.38 18.40
N ALA A 872 -27.77 39.44 19.48
CA ALA A 872 -27.74 38.39 20.50
C ALA A 872 -29.09 38.26 21.24
N ALA A 873 -29.74 39.39 21.57
CA ALA A 873 -31.09 39.41 22.12
C ALA A 873 -32.13 38.88 21.13
N GLY A 874 -31.99 39.16 19.83
CA GLY A 874 -32.81 38.60 18.76
C GLY A 874 -32.65 37.09 18.62
N ARG A 875 -31.42 36.56 18.69
CA ARG A 875 -31.13 35.11 18.75
C ARG A 875 -31.70 34.46 20.00
N ALA A 876 -31.58 35.11 21.16
CA ALA A 876 -32.18 34.65 22.41
C ALA A 876 -33.73 34.69 22.35
N ALA A 877 -34.31 35.72 21.73
CA ALA A 877 -35.75 35.84 21.51
C ALA A 877 -36.28 34.80 20.52
N ALA A 878 -35.52 34.48 19.46
CA ALA A 878 -35.85 33.39 18.54
C ALA A 878 -35.77 32.01 19.22
N ALA A 879 -34.75 31.76 20.04
CA ALA A 879 -34.66 30.54 20.85
C ALA A 879 -35.79 30.48 21.91
N ALA A 880 -36.18 31.61 22.49
CA ALA A 880 -37.33 31.72 23.38
C ALA A 880 -38.66 31.53 22.64
N ALA A 881 -38.79 31.99 21.40
CA ALA A 881 -39.96 31.78 20.54
C ALA A 881 -40.10 30.29 20.14
N ALA A 882 -38.99 29.63 19.81
CA ALA A 882 -38.94 28.18 19.58
C ALA A 882 -39.32 27.37 20.85
N ARG A 883 -39.02 27.89 22.05
CA ARG A 883 -39.54 27.35 23.32
C ARG A 883 -40.97 27.79 23.67
N ARG A 884 -41.52 28.84 23.03
CA ARG A 884 -42.84 29.46 23.30
C ARG A 884 -43.95 29.08 22.32
N SER A 885 -43.78 27.97 21.61
CA SER A 885 -44.88 27.20 20.98
C SER A 885 -45.84 26.54 22.01
N SER A 886 -45.91 27.04 23.26
CA SER A 886 -46.18 26.20 24.44
C SER A 886 -47.04 26.80 25.58
N ALA A 887 -47.45 28.08 25.57
CA ALA A 887 -48.37 28.60 26.59
C ALA A 887 -49.13 29.90 26.20
N GLY A 888 -50.46 29.80 26.10
CA GLY A 888 -51.40 30.94 26.08
C GLY A 888 -51.81 31.41 24.68
N ALA A 889 -53.07 31.27 24.23
CA ALA A 889 -54.20 30.56 24.82
C ALA A 889 -54.23 29.07 24.39
N THR A 890 -54.84 28.14 25.12
CA THR A 890 -55.77 28.27 26.26
C THR A 890 -55.15 27.75 27.58
N PRO A 891 -55.85 27.85 28.74
CA PRO A 891 -55.79 26.77 29.72
C PRO A 891 -56.13 25.43 29.02
N THR A 892 -55.36 24.36 29.22
CA THR A 892 -55.29 23.62 30.49
C THR A 892 -53.89 23.48 31.09
N THR A 893 -53.84 23.49 32.43
CA THR A 893 -52.69 23.16 33.32
C THR A 893 -52.13 21.75 33.09
N PRO A 894 -50.85 21.41 33.41
CA PRO A 894 -50.12 21.80 34.64
C PRO A 894 -48.57 22.03 34.58
N ARG A 895 -47.97 22.13 35.79
CA ARG A 895 -46.54 22.21 36.25
C ARG A 895 -45.61 21.01 35.83
N PRO A 896 -44.27 20.99 36.11
CA PRO A 896 -43.29 22.02 36.57
C PRO A 896 -41.86 21.98 35.90
N ASP A 897 -40.87 22.67 36.52
CA ASP A 897 -39.38 22.49 36.50
C ASP A 897 -38.45 23.12 35.40
N ALA A 898 -37.12 23.09 35.65
CA ALA A 898 -36.01 23.87 35.02
C ALA A 898 -34.71 23.00 34.88
N PRO A 899 -33.47 23.47 34.52
CA PRO A 899 -32.95 24.77 34.03
C PRO A 899 -31.97 24.68 32.79
N SER A 900 -31.14 25.72 32.51
CA SER A 900 -29.85 25.70 31.74
C SER A 900 -29.88 25.64 30.17
N VAL A 901 -28.80 25.80 29.33
CA VAL A 901 -27.54 26.63 29.26
C VAL A 901 -26.90 26.56 27.81
N THR A 902 -26.17 27.60 27.35
CA THR A 902 -25.22 27.74 26.16
C THR A 902 -25.59 27.39 24.69
N ALA A 903 -25.16 28.23 23.71
CA ALA A 903 -24.35 27.92 22.48
C ALA A 903 -24.34 29.05 21.37
N GLU A 904 -23.32 29.08 20.49
CA GLU A 904 -22.94 30.18 19.54
C GLU A 904 -23.45 29.97 18.07
N PRO A 905 -22.92 30.48 16.90
CA PRO A 905 -21.89 31.48 16.51
C PRO A 905 -22.36 32.63 15.55
N ALA A 906 -21.66 32.85 14.40
CA ALA A 906 -21.18 34.14 13.82
C ALA A 906 -21.41 34.29 12.26
N VAL A 907 -20.84 35.19 11.40
CA VAL A 907 -19.75 36.24 11.44
C VAL A 907 -20.00 37.38 10.37
N TYR A 908 -19.00 38.14 9.84
CA TYR A 908 -19.15 39.39 9.01
C TYR A 908 -18.11 39.61 7.87
N ARG A 909 -18.46 40.36 6.78
CA ARG A 909 -17.55 41.18 5.91
C ARG A 909 -18.29 42.09 4.89
N GLY A 910 -17.69 43.21 4.42
CA GLY A 910 -18.16 44.04 3.28
C GLY A 910 -17.41 45.39 3.07
N PHE A 911 -17.36 45.96 1.84
CA PHE A 911 -16.82 47.32 1.51
C PHE A 911 -17.10 47.79 0.04
N VAL A 912 -16.62 49.00 -0.33
CA VAL A 912 -16.49 49.65 -1.70
C VAL A 912 -17.66 50.58 -2.17
N ALA A 913 -17.36 51.62 -2.98
CA ALA A 913 -18.18 52.84 -3.16
C ALA A 913 -18.17 53.51 -4.59
N PRO A 914 -19.09 54.47 -4.90
CA PRO A 914 -19.34 55.03 -6.26
C PRO A 914 -18.73 56.44 -6.57
N PRO A 915 -18.86 56.99 -7.81
CA PRO A 915 -17.97 58.04 -8.37
C PRO A 915 -18.49 59.51 -8.44
N ARG A 916 -17.67 60.40 -9.03
CA ARG A 916 -17.84 61.88 -9.17
C ARG A 916 -18.45 62.33 -10.51
N ALA A 917 -18.95 63.58 -10.55
CA ALA A 917 -19.47 64.29 -11.73
C ALA A 917 -18.48 65.30 -12.37
N THR A 918 -18.86 65.88 -13.52
CA THR A 918 -17.98 66.61 -14.47
C THR A 918 -18.35 68.07 -14.70
N MET A 919 -17.36 68.93 -14.99
CA MET A 919 -17.51 70.15 -15.81
C MET A 919 -16.17 70.66 -16.37
N SER A 920 -16.20 70.95 -17.68
CA SER A 920 -15.47 71.94 -18.49
C SER A 920 -14.28 72.72 -17.89
N THR A 921 -13.02 72.51 -18.32
CA THR A 921 -12.38 72.94 -19.60
C THR A 921 -11.95 74.41 -19.69
N ALA A 922 -10.64 74.65 -19.59
CA ALA A 922 -9.91 75.75 -20.24
C ALA A 922 -8.53 75.21 -20.67
N THR A 923 -8.05 75.54 -21.88
CA THR A 923 -7.00 74.76 -22.56
C THR A 923 -5.59 75.34 -22.37
N THR A 924 -4.64 74.52 -21.93
CA THR A 924 -3.23 74.92 -21.73
C THR A 924 -2.52 75.10 -23.07
N SER A 925 -1.92 76.27 -23.30
CA SER A 925 -1.10 76.56 -24.49
C SER A 925 0.26 77.16 -24.13
N ALA A 926 1.27 76.78 -24.92
CA ALA A 926 2.70 76.90 -24.65
C ALA A 926 3.24 78.33 -24.41
N SER A 927 4.23 78.46 -23.52
CA SER A 927 5.64 78.54 -23.96
C SER A 927 6.66 78.60 -22.83
N LEU A 928 7.89 78.19 -23.14
CA LEU A 928 9.08 78.36 -22.30
C LEU A 928 9.53 79.82 -22.26
N LEU A 929 9.97 80.30 -21.10
CA LEU A 929 11.23 81.04 -20.99
C LEU A 929 11.75 81.03 -19.54
N ALA A 930 13.07 80.91 -19.36
CA ALA A 930 13.73 81.07 -18.08
C ALA A 930 14.64 82.31 -18.11
N PRO A 931 14.68 83.14 -17.05
CA PRO A 931 15.62 84.25 -16.95
C PRO A 931 17.02 83.74 -16.54
N PRO A 932 18.11 84.14 -17.23
CA PRO A 932 19.49 83.77 -16.88
C PRO A 932 20.03 84.60 -15.68
N PRO A 933 21.14 84.17 -15.04
CA PRO A 933 21.55 84.67 -13.73
C PRO A 933 22.31 86.01 -13.77
N MET A 934 22.22 86.75 -12.66
CA MET A 934 23.00 87.94 -12.37
C MET A 934 24.49 87.62 -12.20
N ARG A 935 25.35 88.47 -12.76
CA ARG A 935 26.76 88.63 -12.41
C ARG A 935 26.95 90.00 -11.76
N GLU A 936 27.74 90.03 -10.70
CA GLU A 936 28.96 90.85 -10.66
C GLU A 936 30.13 89.91 -10.34
#